data_AF-A0AAE1I1J9-F1
#
_entry.id   AF-A0AAE1I1J9-F1
#
_cell.length_a   1.000
_cell.length_b   1.000
_cell.length_c   1.000
_cell.angle_alpha   90.00
_cell.angle_beta   90.00
_cell.angle_gamma   90.00
#
_symmetry.space_group_name_H-M   'P 1'
#
loop_
_entity.id
_entity.type
_entity.pdbx_description
1 polymer ?
#
loop_
_entity_poly.entity_id
_entity_poly.type
_entity_poly.pdbx_seq_one_letter_code
_entity_poly.pdbx_strand_id
1 'polypeptide(L)'
;MKETLNLSHLPPASREKLLNLFCEYKDIFTKTDESVGKFPDIYHHIPTEEGKIVRRKPYRIPYAERVAYQAEIDRLRRLGIIVRSTSEWCNPTIFLHKVLPCGRVKSKIILDSRYLNKITTDSVPFKTKRLDEALDFLSNKTHISRFDLASAFMSVPINPDHTHKLAFEGLRGEKWEYIRGCYGLKYLPMTFSWAMDTATSSIHDCYPYFDDLCLASTSFEQHLTSMRSLFAKLRQSNLKLRLDKTEVLPKTLTYLGFEITDGKIRPQKAKLEHIKKCPVPSGPPQAAKKALKSFLALTNWIHNSALLSRLIAKLLAYNVEFIYLAGPQMAADYLSRLQHPADSRQKSSAKTSIPHPLPRSPSVSDSNRTVMPPCDIPGPPPLIALINNHKTVTITDVRAAQGADAECTAIKENLHLYPEFVIRDNLLCIRNPKFTGFSHQIFVPVALRATIIFQCHNIGHFSLRKTYHTLRRQWVFPRMYTMAKQLIKTCKQCNGRNSPHQIENPPLLSAPLPTRPFERVEIDLIGEIFPHSSKGHTHILVIKDTFSKFIILTGLRRTDSETICRKLTKHLILPHGTPAIVKSDNAKNLTSCLMKDFLTALKIRKVELIPYSPQNNSVEASNKSIVNILSKLIGDNPRSWHSLLSATAASMNASLHNHTGFSPYEVITGRPYVFPWGELSTPQNVNTNNFVPTLKNNLRNIHESVSATLQETREATHSQKNKNRFSRKFEVHSKVWFKNPLRERQLGKFDKAWSGP
;
A
#
# COMPACT_ATOMS: atom_id res chain seq x y z
N MET A 1 27.75 41.14 3.03
CA MET A 1 26.69 41.18 2.00
C MET A 1 27.26 41.22 0.59
N LYS A 2 28.17 42.16 0.29
CA LYS A 2 28.80 42.31 -1.04
C LYS A 2 29.48 41.05 -1.59
N GLU A 3 30.06 40.20 -0.73
CA GLU A 3 30.73 38.96 -1.15
C GLU A 3 29.77 37.77 -1.41
N THR A 4 28.54 37.84 -0.90
CA THR A 4 27.59 36.70 -0.94
C THR A 4 26.52 36.87 -2.02
N LEU A 5 26.19 38.11 -2.39
CA LEU A 5 25.27 38.43 -3.49
C LEU A 5 26.04 38.57 -4.80
N ASN A 6 25.76 37.69 -5.76
CA ASN A 6 26.34 37.80 -7.10
C ASN A 6 25.56 38.82 -7.93
N LEU A 7 26.11 40.04 -8.05
CA LEU A 7 25.56 41.15 -8.85
C LEU A 7 26.53 41.63 -9.94
N SER A 8 27.55 40.83 -10.28
CA SER A 8 28.61 41.23 -11.21
C SER A 8 28.12 41.36 -12.66
N HIS A 9 27.01 40.71 -13.00
CA HIS A 9 26.41 40.72 -14.33
C HIS A 9 25.54 41.95 -14.63
N LEU A 10 25.32 42.84 -13.66
CA LEU A 10 24.48 44.04 -13.78
C LEU A 10 25.32 45.31 -14.03
N PRO A 11 24.75 46.34 -14.68
CA PRO A 11 25.41 47.64 -14.84
C PRO A 11 25.81 48.26 -13.49
N PRO A 12 26.92 49.03 -13.42
CA PRO A 12 27.42 49.62 -12.16
C PRO A 12 26.38 50.44 -11.39
N ALA A 13 25.62 51.30 -12.08
CA ALA A 13 24.59 52.15 -11.47
C ALA A 13 23.44 51.32 -10.84
N SER A 14 22.97 50.29 -11.54
CA SER A 14 21.92 49.38 -11.03
C SER A 14 22.42 48.56 -9.83
N ARG A 15 23.68 48.12 -9.87
CA ARG A 15 24.32 47.38 -8.78
C ARG A 15 24.39 48.20 -7.51
N GLU A 16 24.74 49.48 -7.60
CA GLU A 16 24.83 50.37 -6.43
C GLU A 16 23.47 50.58 -5.77
N LYS A 17 22.42 50.87 -6.56
CA LYS A 17 21.03 51.01 -6.07
C LYS A 17 20.56 49.76 -5.32
N LEU A 18 20.82 48.56 -5.87
CA LEU A 18 20.48 47.30 -5.22
C LEU A 18 21.28 47.08 -3.93
N LEU A 19 22.59 47.31 -3.94
CA LEU A 19 23.42 47.16 -2.75
C LEU A 19 22.96 48.07 -1.60
N ASN A 20 22.57 49.31 -1.91
CA ASN A 20 22.03 50.23 -0.92
C ASN A 20 20.72 49.70 -0.32
N LEU A 21 19.81 49.17 -1.15
CA LEU A 21 18.57 48.54 -0.67
C LEU A 21 18.84 47.33 0.24
N PHE A 22 19.74 46.43 -0.14
CA PHE A 22 20.08 45.27 0.70
C PHE A 22 20.77 45.67 2.01
N CYS A 23 21.59 46.72 2.00
CA CYS A 23 22.20 47.28 3.20
C CYS A 23 21.17 47.92 4.13
N GLU A 24 20.17 48.62 3.57
CA GLU A 24 19.06 49.20 4.31
C GLU A 24 18.22 48.12 5.00
N TYR A 25 17.99 46.99 4.32
CA TYR A 25 17.22 45.85 4.82
C TYR A 25 18.07 44.70 5.39
N LYS A 26 19.24 45.01 5.95
CA LYS A 26 20.21 43.99 6.39
C LYS A 26 19.70 43.01 7.45
N ASP A 27 18.77 43.47 8.29
CA ASP A 27 18.19 42.75 9.42
C ASP A 27 17.26 41.60 9.01
N ILE A 28 16.63 41.64 7.82
CA ILE A 28 15.75 40.56 7.36
C ILE A 28 16.52 39.41 6.71
N PHE A 29 17.82 39.59 6.42
CA PHE A 29 18.63 38.56 5.78
C PHE A 29 19.42 37.73 6.81
N THR A 30 19.48 36.42 6.59
CA THR A 30 20.32 35.51 7.37
C THR A 30 21.18 34.64 6.46
N LYS A 31 22.38 34.28 6.96
CA LYS A 31 23.29 33.32 6.34
C LYS A 31 23.14 31.91 6.91
N THR A 32 22.56 31.77 8.10
CA THR A 32 22.39 30.51 8.83
C THR A 32 20.91 30.29 9.17
N ASP A 33 20.55 29.06 9.53
CA ASP A 33 19.19 28.71 9.98
C ASP A 33 19.00 29.03 11.48
N GLU A 34 19.83 29.91 12.04
CA GLU A 34 19.85 30.31 13.46
C GLU A 34 18.97 31.54 13.74
N SER A 35 18.32 32.08 12.72
CA SER A 35 17.35 33.15 12.88
C SER A 35 16.12 32.78 12.06
N VAL A 36 15.01 32.50 12.75
CA VAL A 36 13.74 32.13 12.13
C VAL A 36 12.70 33.18 12.47
N GLY A 37 11.95 33.59 11.45
CA GLY A 37 10.88 34.56 11.62
C GLY A 37 9.66 34.03 12.36
N LYS A 38 8.68 34.89 12.64
CA LYS A 38 7.36 34.52 13.20
C LYS A 38 6.27 35.30 12.49
N PHE A 39 5.32 34.59 11.87
CA PHE A 39 4.09 35.25 11.43
C PHE A 39 3.29 35.81 12.61
N PRO A 40 2.82 37.06 12.52
CA PRO A 40 1.82 37.59 13.45
C PRO A 40 0.45 36.98 13.14
N ASP A 41 -0.28 36.62 14.20
CA ASP A 41 -1.73 36.30 14.20
C ASP A 41 -2.24 35.19 13.25
N ILE A 42 -1.35 34.44 12.60
CA ILE A 42 -1.70 33.31 11.74
C ILE A 42 -1.26 32.00 12.39
N TYR A 43 -2.22 31.23 12.88
CA TYR A 43 -1.98 29.97 13.57
C TYR A 43 -2.29 28.75 12.71
N HIS A 44 -1.46 27.72 12.82
CA HIS A 44 -1.76 26.42 12.25
C HIS A 44 -2.63 25.60 13.21
N HIS A 45 -3.77 25.11 12.70
CA HIS A 45 -4.70 24.27 13.46
C HIS A 45 -4.51 22.79 13.08
N ILE A 46 -4.60 21.93 14.10
CA ILE A 46 -4.49 20.47 13.97
C ILE A 46 -5.71 19.84 14.66
N PRO A 47 -6.92 19.95 14.08
CA PRO A 47 -8.07 19.29 14.63
C PRO A 47 -7.96 17.79 14.38
N THR A 48 -8.29 17.03 15.40
CA THR A 48 -8.17 15.57 15.43
C THR A 48 -9.52 14.98 15.79
N GLU A 49 -9.78 13.77 15.32
CA GLU A 49 -10.98 13.03 15.70
C GLU A 49 -11.11 12.92 17.24
N GLU A 50 -12.32 13.09 17.75
CA GLU A 50 -12.61 13.12 19.18
C GLU A 50 -12.21 11.80 19.87
N GLY A 51 -11.56 11.91 21.04
CA GLY A 51 -11.09 10.76 21.83
C GLY A 51 -9.88 10.00 21.26
N LYS A 52 -9.30 10.40 20.11
CA LYS A 52 -8.12 9.74 19.54
C LYS A 52 -6.82 10.46 19.89
N ILE A 53 -5.84 9.69 20.39
CA ILE A 53 -4.51 10.19 20.81
C ILE A 53 -3.41 9.34 20.16
N VAL A 54 -2.29 9.97 19.79
CA VAL A 54 -1.08 9.27 19.32
C VAL A 54 -0.11 9.05 20.48
N ARG A 55 0.15 7.77 20.80
CA ARG A 55 1.18 7.35 21.77
C ARG A 55 2.12 6.32 21.14
N ARG A 56 3.28 6.77 20.68
CA ARG A 56 4.31 5.94 20.05
C ARG A 56 5.63 6.06 20.79
N LYS A 57 6.38 4.95 20.86
CA LYS A 57 7.73 4.96 21.42
C LYS A 57 8.70 5.64 20.44
N PRO A 58 9.68 6.43 20.92
CA PRO A 58 10.69 7.02 20.07
C PRO A 58 11.55 5.95 19.38
N TYR A 59 12.07 6.27 18.20
CA TYR A 59 13.03 5.41 17.52
C TYR A 59 14.39 5.46 18.21
N ARG A 60 15.15 4.35 18.12
CA ARG A 60 16.49 4.29 18.70
C ARG A 60 17.44 5.19 17.91
N ILE A 61 17.98 6.22 18.56
CA ILE A 61 19.06 7.05 18.01
C ILE A 61 20.41 6.33 18.22
N PRO A 62 21.20 6.12 17.15
CA PRO A 62 22.56 5.56 17.24
C PRO A 62 23.43 6.35 18.22
N TYR A 63 24.29 5.66 18.97
CA TYR A 63 25.08 6.29 20.03
C TYR A 63 25.97 7.43 19.49
N ALA A 64 26.61 7.21 18.33
CA ALA A 64 27.46 8.19 17.67
C ALA A 64 26.72 9.50 17.30
N GLU A 65 25.42 9.43 17.06
CA GLU A 65 24.61 10.57 16.62
C GLU A 65 23.95 11.32 17.78
N ARG A 66 24.04 10.81 19.02
CA ARG A 66 23.34 11.40 20.19
C ARG A 66 23.79 12.81 20.50
N VAL A 67 25.08 13.11 20.35
CA VAL A 67 25.62 14.46 20.60
C VAL A 67 25.03 15.45 19.60
N ALA A 68 25.00 15.08 18.31
CA ALA A 68 24.42 15.92 17.26
C ALA A 68 22.89 16.06 17.41
N TYR A 69 22.22 15.00 17.85
CA TYR A 69 20.77 15.02 18.14
C TYR A 69 20.45 16.00 19.28
N GLN A 70 21.20 15.94 20.39
CA GLN A 70 21.00 16.85 21.52
C GLN A 70 21.29 18.29 21.13
N ALA A 71 22.37 18.54 20.38
CA ALA A 71 22.70 19.88 19.89
C ALA A 71 21.57 20.49 19.03
N GLU A 72 20.86 19.66 18.25
CA GLU A 72 19.71 20.10 17.46
C GLU A 72 18.47 20.37 18.34
N ILE A 73 18.21 19.58 19.38
CA ILE A 73 17.18 19.91 20.40
C ILE A 73 17.48 21.26 21.04
N ASP A 74 18.72 21.46 21.50
CA ASP A 74 19.13 22.70 22.15
C ASP A 74 19.01 23.90 21.22
N ARG A 75 19.32 23.72 19.93
CA ARG A 75 19.10 24.74 18.89
C ARG A 75 17.62 25.09 18.75
N LEU A 76 16.75 24.09 18.58
CA LEU A 76 15.30 24.31 18.44
C LEU A 76 14.70 24.99 19.68
N ARG A 77 15.20 24.63 20.88
CA ARG A 77 14.81 25.26 22.15
C ARG A 77 15.26 26.72 22.21
N ARG A 78 16.53 27.02 21.90
CA ARG A 78 17.05 28.40 21.89
C ARG A 78 16.26 29.29 20.93
N LEU A 79 15.80 28.75 19.80
CA LEU A 79 14.99 29.47 18.82
C LEU A 79 13.51 29.61 19.20
N GLY A 80 13.07 29.03 20.34
CA GLY A 80 11.66 29.05 20.73
C GLY A 80 10.75 28.31 19.75
N ILE A 81 11.26 27.25 19.13
CA ILE A 81 10.49 26.37 18.21
C ILE A 81 9.83 25.24 18.99
N ILE A 82 10.52 24.74 20.02
CA ILE A 82 10.05 23.70 20.93
C ILE A 82 10.12 24.17 22.39
N VAL A 83 9.23 23.61 23.22
CA VAL A 83 9.21 23.83 24.68
C VAL A 83 9.10 22.49 25.40
N ARG A 84 9.38 22.47 26.71
CA ARG A 84 9.19 21.26 27.53
C ARG A 84 7.71 20.91 27.56
N SER A 85 7.41 19.62 27.41
CA SER A 85 6.04 19.12 27.34
C SER A 85 5.72 18.20 28.50
N THR A 86 4.49 18.30 29.01
CA THR A 86 3.87 17.33 29.92
C THR A 86 2.80 16.49 29.20
N SER A 87 2.69 16.62 27.88
CA SER A 87 1.63 16.01 27.08
C SER A 87 1.63 14.49 27.20
N GLU A 88 0.41 13.94 27.17
CA GLU A 88 0.14 12.51 27.04
C GLU A 88 0.38 11.98 25.61
N TRP A 89 0.48 12.89 24.63
CA TRP A 89 0.80 12.55 23.25
C TRP A 89 2.30 12.29 23.13
N CYS A 90 2.67 11.39 22.22
CA CYS A 90 4.06 11.15 21.89
C CYS A 90 4.18 10.64 20.45
N ASN A 91 4.79 11.45 19.60
CA ASN A 91 5.15 11.12 18.23
C ASN A 91 6.62 10.69 18.17
N PRO A 92 6.98 9.67 17.36
CA PRO A 92 8.37 9.32 17.17
C PRO A 92 9.08 10.38 16.31
N THR A 93 10.39 10.52 16.47
CA THR A 93 11.22 11.40 15.65
C THR A 93 12.21 10.61 14.81
N ILE A 94 12.51 11.13 13.62
CA ILE A 94 13.55 10.66 12.72
C ILE A 94 14.67 11.70 12.74
N PHE A 95 15.89 11.27 13.03
CA PHE A 95 17.06 12.15 12.97
C PHE A 95 17.76 12.00 11.62
N LEU A 96 17.95 13.12 10.94
CA LEU A 96 18.73 13.20 9.71
C LEU A 96 20.04 13.92 10.02
N HIS A 97 21.15 13.20 9.89
CA HIS A 97 22.49 13.74 10.05
C HIS A 97 23.30 13.50 8.79
N LYS A 98 23.58 14.56 8.02
CA LYS A 98 24.26 14.46 6.73
C LYS A 98 25.36 15.50 6.58
N VAL A 99 26.57 15.05 6.24
CA VAL A 99 27.66 15.93 5.79
C VAL A 99 27.40 16.32 4.34
N LEU A 100 27.34 17.62 4.06
CA LEU A 100 27.18 18.17 2.72
C LEU A 100 28.52 18.17 1.98
N PRO A 101 28.53 18.20 0.62
CA PRO A 101 29.76 18.24 -0.16
C PRO A 101 30.69 19.42 0.18
N CYS A 102 30.14 20.51 0.72
CA CYS A 102 30.88 21.68 1.20
C CYS A 102 31.48 21.49 2.61
N GLY A 103 31.49 20.28 3.16
CA GLY A 103 31.98 19.96 4.51
C GLY A 103 31.04 20.34 5.65
N ARG A 104 29.97 21.11 5.39
CA ARG A 104 29.00 21.51 6.42
C ARG A 104 28.11 20.34 6.83
N VAL A 105 27.89 20.19 8.12
CA VAL A 105 26.99 19.17 8.66
C VAL A 105 25.56 19.72 8.74
N LYS A 106 24.60 18.96 8.23
CA LYS A 106 23.17 19.26 8.28
C LYS A 106 22.48 18.24 9.18
N SER A 107 22.08 18.69 10.35
CA SER A 107 21.29 17.93 11.32
C SER A 107 19.85 18.42 11.31
N LYS A 108 18.87 17.52 11.27
CA LYS A 108 17.44 17.85 11.39
C LYS A 108 16.70 16.78 12.17
N ILE A 109 15.86 17.22 13.10
CA ILE A 109 14.87 16.36 13.76
C ILE A 109 13.55 16.49 12.99
N ILE A 110 13.03 15.37 12.51
CA ILE A 110 11.78 15.29 11.76
C ILE A 110 10.76 14.55 12.61
N LEU A 111 9.61 15.17 12.84
CA LEU A 111 8.49 14.53 13.52
C LEU A 111 7.84 13.52 12.58
N ASP A 112 7.70 12.26 12.99
CA ASP A 112 6.94 11.27 12.23
C ASP A 112 5.44 11.42 12.50
N SER A 113 4.87 12.43 11.84
CA SER A 113 3.46 12.81 11.91
C SER A 113 2.52 11.88 11.15
N ARG A 114 2.97 10.74 10.59
CA ARG A 114 2.09 9.84 9.81
C ARG A 114 0.88 9.37 10.61
N TYR A 115 1.07 9.11 11.91
CA TYR A 115 0.01 8.68 12.81
C TYR A 115 -0.93 9.84 13.16
N LEU A 116 -0.38 11.02 13.42
CA LEU A 116 -1.14 12.23 13.71
C LEU A 116 -1.98 12.65 12.49
N ASN A 117 -1.38 12.71 11.31
CA ASN A 117 -2.02 13.06 10.06
C ASN A 117 -3.18 12.13 9.70
N LYS A 118 -3.15 10.87 10.12
CA LYS A 118 -4.21 9.89 9.87
C LYS A 118 -5.50 10.18 10.65
N ILE A 119 -5.36 10.78 11.84
CA ILE A 119 -6.49 11.14 12.70
C ILE A 119 -6.81 12.64 12.64
N THR A 120 -6.05 13.42 11.86
CA THR A 120 -6.32 14.84 11.63
C THR A 120 -7.48 14.96 10.66
N THR A 121 -8.54 15.65 11.06
CA THR A 121 -9.74 15.82 10.24
C THR A 121 -9.51 16.81 9.10
N ASP A 122 -10.28 16.66 8.03
CA ASP A 122 -10.21 17.54 6.86
C ASP A 122 -10.90 18.87 7.21
N SER A 123 -10.13 19.83 7.74
CA SER A 123 -10.67 21.04 8.34
C SER A 123 -10.04 22.35 7.83
N VAL A 124 -8.99 22.27 7.01
CA VAL A 124 -8.26 23.47 6.59
C VAL A 124 -8.88 23.96 5.28
N PRO A 125 -9.50 25.16 5.26
CA PRO A 125 -10.30 25.64 4.12
C PRO A 125 -9.44 26.16 2.96
N PHE A 126 -8.14 26.34 3.17
CA PHE A 126 -7.24 26.95 2.19
C PHE A 126 -6.92 25.97 1.05
N LYS A 127 -6.71 26.46 -0.17
CA LYS A 127 -6.27 25.63 -1.31
C LYS A 127 -4.86 26.00 -1.71
N THR A 128 -4.10 25.05 -2.25
CA THR A 128 -2.78 25.32 -2.81
C THR A 128 -2.89 26.04 -4.15
N LYS A 129 -2.03 27.01 -4.40
CA LYS A 129 -1.91 27.66 -5.72
C LYS A 129 -1.48 26.67 -6.79
N ARG A 130 -1.94 26.91 -8.02
CA ARG A 130 -1.54 26.11 -9.17
C ARG A 130 -0.15 26.54 -9.65
N LEU A 131 0.65 25.55 -10.05
CA LEU A 131 1.96 25.81 -10.64
C LEU A 131 1.83 26.64 -11.94
N ASP A 132 0.83 26.33 -12.77
CA ASP A 132 0.61 27.00 -14.06
C ASP A 132 0.43 28.52 -13.87
N GLU A 133 -0.36 28.94 -12.89
CA GLU A 133 -0.58 30.37 -12.57
C GLU A 133 0.72 31.08 -12.14
N ALA A 134 1.60 30.39 -11.42
CA ALA A 134 2.89 30.93 -11.02
C ALA A 134 3.82 31.15 -12.23
N LEU A 135 3.69 30.31 -13.26
CA LEU A 135 4.45 30.42 -14.50
C LEU A 135 3.87 31.49 -15.42
N ASP A 136 2.54 31.52 -15.54
CA ASP A 136 1.83 32.54 -16.31
C ASP A 136 2.14 33.94 -15.78
N PHE A 137 2.25 34.10 -14.46
CA PHE A 137 2.68 35.34 -13.80
C PHE A 137 4.08 35.80 -14.25
N LEU A 138 5.00 34.85 -14.44
CA LEU A 138 6.39 35.12 -14.86
C LEU A 138 6.52 35.31 -16.38
N SER A 139 5.49 34.95 -17.15
CA SER A 139 5.45 35.11 -18.59
C SER A 139 5.51 36.59 -18.98
N ASN A 140 6.28 36.92 -20.02
CA ASN A 140 6.47 38.29 -20.54
C ASN A 140 7.06 39.30 -19.53
N LYS A 141 7.58 38.85 -18.38
CA LYS A 141 8.35 39.69 -17.44
C LYS A 141 9.84 39.59 -17.75
N THR A 142 10.52 40.72 -17.77
CA THR A 142 11.95 40.83 -18.13
C THR A 142 12.85 40.88 -16.90
N HIS A 143 12.35 41.42 -15.78
CA HIS A 143 13.10 41.61 -14.54
C HIS A 143 12.53 40.71 -13.45
N ILE A 144 13.21 39.60 -13.14
CA ILE A 144 12.74 38.60 -12.18
C ILE A 144 13.77 38.42 -11.08
N SER A 145 13.35 38.37 -9.83
CA SER A 145 14.20 38.03 -8.67
C SER A 145 13.51 36.97 -7.82
N ARG A 146 14.29 36.09 -7.20
CA ARG A 146 13.81 35.01 -6.35
C ARG A 146 14.44 35.11 -4.96
N PHE A 147 13.60 34.95 -3.95
CA PHE A 147 13.99 34.94 -2.53
C PHE A 147 13.50 33.65 -1.86
N ASP A 148 14.33 33.04 -1.03
CA ASP A 148 14.02 31.82 -0.26
C ASP A 148 13.87 32.20 1.22
N LEU A 149 12.78 31.77 1.87
CA LEU A 149 12.59 32.00 3.31
C LEU A 149 13.44 31.05 4.17
N ALA A 150 14.05 31.59 5.22
CA ALA A 150 14.82 30.80 6.18
C ALA A 150 13.89 29.96 7.07
N SER A 151 13.99 28.63 6.95
CA SER A 151 13.19 27.67 7.72
C SER A 151 11.68 27.97 7.69
N ALA A 152 11.17 28.20 6.48
CA ALA A 152 9.85 28.77 6.19
C ALA A 152 8.70 28.19 7.04
N PHE A 153 8.53 26.86 7.11
CA PHE A 153 7.45 26.25 7.91
C PHE A 153 7.54 26.54 9.42
N MET A 154 8.74 26.71 9.97
CA MET A 154 8.94 27.03 11.39
C MET A 154 8.56 28.47 11.74
N SER A 155 8.28 29.31 10.74
CA SER A 155 7.78 30.66 10.97
C SER A 155 6.30 30.72 11.37
N VAL A 156 5.54 29.66 11.06
CA VAL A 156 4.10 29.58 11.40
C VAL A 156 3.94 29.10 12.85
N PRO A 157 3.32 29.87 13.74
CA PRO A 157 2.97 29.38 15.08
C PRO A 157 1.88 28.31 15.01
N ILE A 158 1.95 27.31 15.88
CA ILE A 158 0.87 26.35 16.10
C ILE A 158 -0.14 26.98 17.05
N ASN A 159 -1.43 26.73 16.82
CA ASN A 159 -2.45 27.16 17.77
C ASN A 159 -2.12 26.60 19.17
N PRO A 160 -2.09 27.42 20.24
CA PRO A 160 -1.76 26.99 21.60
C PRO A 160 -2.50 25.72 22.04
N ASP A 161 -3.79 25.60 21.71
CA ASP A 161 -4.65 24.46 22.08
C ASP A 161 -4.26 23.15 21.39
N HIS A 162 -3.41 23.21 20.37
CA HIS A 162 -3.00 22.06 19.56
C HIS A 162 -1.51 21.70 19.71
N THR A 163 -0.71 22.53 20.39
CA THR A 163 0.73 22.33 20.58
C THR A 163 1.06 20.97 21.22
N HIS A 164 0.29 20.59 22.25
CA HIS A 164 0.43 19.33 22.97
C HIS A 164 0.36 18.08 22.06
N LYS A 165 -0.32 18.15 20.91
CA LYS A 165 -0.45 17.04 19.94
C LYS A 165 0.84 16.75 19.20
N LEU A 166 1.76 17.72 19.16
CA LEU A 166 3.08 17.63 18.52
C LEU A 166 4.19 17.22 19.49
N ALA A 167 3.82 16.70 20.67
CA ALA A 167 4.78 16.21 21.64
C ALA A 167 5.59 15.01 21.10
N PHE A 168 6.86 14.95 21.48
CA PHE A 168 7.81 13.89 21.19
C PHE A 168 8.80 13.68 22.33
N GLU A 169 9.45 12.53 22.34
CA GLU A 169 10.44 12.15 23.35
C GLU A 169 11.86 12.28 22.78
N GLY A 170 12.71 13.01 23.51
CA GLY A 170 14.13 13.18 23.26
C GLY A 170 14.98 12.07 23.91
N LEU A 171 16.27 12.34 24.09
CA LEU A 171 17.15 11.41 24.80
C LEU A 171 16.80 11.38 26.29
N ARG A 172 17.02 10.23 26.94
CA ARG A 172 16.82 10.05 28.39
C ARG A 172 15.39 10.35 28.88
N GLY A 173 14.40 10.24 28.00
CA GLY A 173 12.98 10.41 28.36
C GLY A 173 12.51 11.85 28.46
N GLU A 174 13.32 12.83 28.05
CA GLU A 174 12.90 14.23 28.02
C GLU A 174 11.75 14.43 27.03
N LYS A 175 10.66 15.06 27.47
CA LYS A 175 9.52 15.37 26.59
C LYS A 175 9.54 16.81 26.11
N TRP A 176 9.34 16.97 24.81
CA TRP A 176 9.33 18.25 24.11
C TRP A 176 8.10 18.34 23.21
N GLU A 177 7.59 19.54 22.97
CA GLU A 177 6.51 19.78 22.01
C GLU A 177 6.81 20.96 21.12
N TYR A 178 6.33 20.89 19.87
CA TYR A 178 6.48 21.98 18.91
C TYR A 178 5.41 23.04 19.13
N ILE A 179 5.86 24.29 19.32
CA ILE A 179 4.99 25.47 19.34
C ILE A 179 4.97 26.19 17.99
N ARG A 180 5.82 25.75 17.05
CA ARG A 180 5.90 26.21 15.66
C ARG A 180 5.75 25.07 14.68
N GLY A 181 5.45 25.40 13.42
CA GLY A 181 5.33 24.43 12.34
C GLY A 181 6.56 23.53 12.22
N CYS A 182 6.33 22.22 12.14
CA CYS A 182 7.36 21.22 11.92
C CYS A 182 7.12 20.46 10.61
N TYR A 183 8.19 19.88 10.06
CA TYR A 183 8.08 19.07 8.85
C TYR A 183 7.15 17.88 9.04
N GLY A 184 6.36 17.56 8.01
CA GLY A 184 5.51 16.38 7.95
C GLY A 184 4.03 16.62 8.26
N LEU A 185 3.62 17.79 8.76
CA LEU A 185 2.20 18.05 9.05
C LEU A 185 1.36 18.16 7.77
N LYS A 186 0.22 17.46 7.73
CA LYS A 186 -0.64 17.30 6.53
C LYS A 186 -1.04 18.64 5.89
N TYR A 187 -1.43 19.62 6.70
CA TYR A 187 -2.00 20.89 6.22
C TYR A 187 -1.12 22.11 6.43
N LEU A 188 0.04 21.96 7.08
CA LEU A 188 0.94 23.07 7.33
C LEU A 188 1.38 23.80 6.05
N PRO A 189 1.69 23.11 4.93
CA PRO A 189 2.01 23.79 3.68
C PRO A 189 0.90 24.72 3.18
N MET A 190 -0.37 24.34 3.39
CA MET A 190 -1.53 25.13 2.96
C MET A 190 -1.71 26.37 3.84
N THR A 191 -1.59 26.22 5.16
CA THR A 191 -1.57 27.36 6.08
C THR A 191 -0.42 28.31 5.76
N PHE A 192 0.77 27.79 5.47
CA PHE A 192 1.93 28.60 5.12
C PHE A 192 1.73 29.36 3.79
N SER A 193 1.22 28.70 2.75
CA SER A 193 0.92 29.37 1.47
C SER A 193 -0.06 30.52 1.66
N TRP A 194 -1.13 30.29 2.43
CA TRP A 194 -2.11 31.33 2.73
C TRP A 194 -1.52 32.48 3.57
N ALA A 195 -0.64 32.17 4.52
CA ALA A 195 0.04 33.18 5.32
C ALA A 195 0.95 34.08 4.47
N MET A 196 1.69 33.47 3.54
CA MET A 196 2.54 34.20 2.58
C MET A 196 1.71 35.08 1.63
N ASP A 197 0.57 34.57 1.15
CA ASP A 197 -0.35 35.35 0.32
C ASP A 197 -0.88 36.57 1.05
N THR A 198 -1.31 36.37 2.31
CA THR A 198 -1.81 37.46 3.15
C THR A 198 -0.72 38.51 3.36
N ALA A 199 0.51 38.08 3.67
CA ALA A 199 1.63 38.99 3.89
C ALA A 199 2.08 39.77 2.65
N THR A 200 1.86 39.22 1.45
CA THR A 200 2.32 39.80 0.16
C THR A 200 1.18 40.34 -0.71
N SER A 201 -0.07 40.24 -0.27
CA SER A 201 -1.28 40.61 -1.01
C SER A 201 -1.28 42.03 -1.59
N SER A 202 -0.61 42.97 -0.94
CA SER A 202 -0.50 44.36 -1.41
C SER A 202 0.53 44.59 -2.51
N ILE A 203 1.23 43.55 -2.97
CA ILE A 203 2.34 43.65 -3.93
C ILE A 203 1.97 42.88 -5.21
N HIS A 204 1.47 43.61 -6.21
CA HIS A 204 1.03 43.01 -7.49
C HIS A 204 2.16 42.32 -8.28
N ASP A 205 3.39 42.78 -8.12
CA ASP A 205 4.56 42.21 -8.80
C ASP A 205 5.18 41.02 -8.05
N CYS A 206 4.53 40.50 -7.00
CA CYS A 206 5.03 39.38 -6.21
C CYS A 206 4.08 38.19 -6.32
N TYR A 207 4.65 37.02 -6.62
CA TYR A 207 3.94 35.75 -6.59
C TYR A 207 4.65 34.79 -5.62
N PRO A 208 4.14 34.63 -4.39
CA PRO A 208 4.64 33.60 -3.48
C PRO A 208 4.15 32.21 -3.94
N TYR A 209 5.06 31.24 -3.95
CA TYR A 209 4.75 29.82 -4.12
C TYR A 209 5.49 29.00 -3.05
N PHE A 210 4.78 28.70 -1.95
CA PHE A 210 5.39 28.17 -0.72
C PHE A 210 6.64 28.99 -0.34
N ASP A 211 7.79 28.35 -0.17
CA ASP A 211 9.01 28.95 0.36
C ASP A 211 9.72 29.86 -0.65
N ASP A 212 9.31 29.79 -1.92
CA ASP A 212 9.87 30.60 -3.01
C ASP A 212 9.04 31.86 -3.24
N LEU A 213 9.65 33.00 -2.96
CA LEU A 213 9.12 34.32 -3.28
C LEU A 213 9.69 34.79 -4.61
N CYS A 214 8.85 34.84 -5.64
CA CYS A 214 9.23 35.39 -6.94
C CYS A 214 8.65 36.78 -7.11
N LEU A 215 9.52 37.73 -7.46
CA LEU A 215 9.14 39.10 -7.81
C LEU A 215 9.46 39.31 -9.29
N ALA A 216 8.50 39.83 -10.06
CA ALA A 216 8.65 39.98 -11.50
C ALA A 216 8.00 41.27 -12.03
N SER A 217 8.78 42.05 -12.79
CA SER A 217 8.37 43.36 -13.33
C SER A 217 8.87 43.54 -14.77
N THR A 218 8.39 44.58 -15.45
CA THR A 218 8.78 44.90 -16.85
C THR A 218 9.92 45.92 -16.93
N SER A 219 10.14 46.71 -15.87
CA SER A 219 11.22 47.69 -15.78
C SER A 219 12.03 47.56 -14.48
N PHE A 220 13.28 48.03 -14.51
CA PHE A 220 14.18 48.00 -13.36
C PHE A 220 13.70 48.86 -12.18
N GLU A 221 13.22 50.08 -12.43
CA GLU A 221 12.77 50.99 -11.37
C GLU A 221 11.49 50.49 -10.68
N GLN A 222 10.55 49.93 -11.46
CA GLN A 222 9.39 49.24 -10.90
C GLN A 222 9.82 48.05 -10.04
N HIS A 223 10.76 47.24 -10.54
CA HIS A 223 11.27 46.08 -9.80
C HIS A 223 11.91 46.48 -8.47
N LEU A 224 12.69 47.55 -8.45
CA LEU A 224 13.33 48.07 -7.24
C LEU A 224 12.30 48.57 -6.23
N THR A 225 11.25 49.26 -6.68
CA THR A 225 10.15 49.74 -5.84
C THR A 225 9.36 48.58 -5.24
N SER A 226 9.00 47.59 -6.05
CA SER A 226 8.31 46.39 -5.60
C SER A 226 9.16 45.57 -4.62
N MET A 227 10.48 45.49 -4.83
CA MET A 227 11.41 44.82 -3.92
C MET A 227 11.51 45.52 -2.56
N ARG A 228 11.55 46.86 -2.55
CA ARG A 228 11.50 47.67 -1.32
C ARG A 228 10.21 47.42 -0.54
N SER A 229 9.06 47.41 -1.22
CA SER A 229 7.76 47.10 -0.62
C SER A 229 7.72 45.70 -0.03
N LEU A 230 8.27 44.70 -0.75
CA LEU A 230 8.42 43.33 -0.25
C LEU A 230 9.26 43.28 1.02
N PHE A 231 10.45 43.88 1.02
CA PHE A 231 11.34 43.88 2.19
C PHE A 231 10.73 44.59 3.40
N ALA A 232 10.00 45.69 3.18
CA ALA A 232 9.26 46.37 4.23
C ALA A 232 8.18 45.46 4.84
N LYS A 233 7.40 44.75 4.02
CA LYS A 233 6.38 43.80 4.49
C LYS A 233 6.98 42.61 5.22
N LEU A 234 8.08 42.05 4.73
CA LEU A 234 8.78 40.96 5.40
C LEU A 234 9.36 41.41 6.75
N ARG A 235 9.89 42.63 6.84
CA ARG A 235 10.36 43.22 8.10
C ARG A 235 9.20 43.38 9.10
N GLN A 236 8.06 43.92 8.66
CA GLN A 236 6.84 44.06 9.49
C GLN A 236 6.35 42.72 10.02
N SER A 237 6.32 41.69 9.17
CA SER A 237 5.91 40.33 9.54
C SER A 237 7.01 39.52 10.25
N ASN A 238 8.16 40.15 10.56
CA ASN A 238 9.33 39.51 11.16
C ASN A 238 9.74 38.21 10.45
N LEU A 239 9.75 38.20 9.11
CA LEU A 239 10.19 37.07 8.29
C LEU A 239 11.64 37.27 7.86
N LYS A 240 12.37 36.16 7.72
CA LYS A 240 13.80 36.17 7.38
C LYS A 240 14.07 35.46 6.04
N LEU A 241 14.93 36.05 5.23
CA LEU A 241 15.34 35.53 3.92
C LEU A 241 16.74 34.91 3.97
N ARG A 242 16.96 33.84 3.21
CA ARG A 242 18.27 33.21 3.01
C ARG A 242 19.08 33.98 1.99
N LEU A 243 20.11 34.69 2.46
CA LEU A 243 20.96 35.51 1.61
C LEU A 243 21.74 34.67 0.58
N ASP A 244 22.21 33.49 0.97
CA ASP A 244 23.00 32.58 0.14
C ASP A 244 22.20 31.89 -0.97
N LYS A 245 20.87 31.96 -0.90
CA LYS A 245 19.95 31.42 -1.91
C LYS A 245 19.16 32.51 -2.63
N THR A 246 19.46 33.77 -2.36
CA THR A 246 18.80 34.90 -3.00
C THR A 246 19.38 35.09 -4.40
N GLU A 247 18.52 35.11 -5.42
CA GLU A 247 18.88 35.31 -6.83
C GLU A 247 18.25 36.62 -7.31
N VAL A 248 19.08 37.62 -7.60
CA VAL A 248 18.61 38.96 -8.01
C VAL A 248 18.87 39.17 -9.49
N LEU A 249 17.81 39.42 -10.26
CA LEU A 249 17.86 39.68 -11.70
C LEU A 249 18.82 38.75 -12.47
N PRO A 250 18.74 37.41 -12.30
CA PRO A 250 19.62 36.51 -13.03
C PRO A 250 19.26 36.52 -14.52
N LYS A 251 20.26 36.32 -15.39
CA LYS A 251 20.04 36.16 -16.85
C LYS A 251 19.12 34.97 -17.17
N THR A 252 19.25 33.89 -16.39
CA THR A 252 18.41 32.70 -16.48
C THR A 252 18.05 32.29 -15.06
N LEU A 253 16.74 32.25 -14.74
CA LEU A 253 16.24 31.81 -13.45
C LEU A 253 15.79 30.35 -13.54
N THR A 254 16.23 29.51 -12.61
CA THR A 254 15.63 28.17 -12.44
C THR A 254 14.52 28.24 -11.39
N TYR A 255 13.27 28.03 -11.80
CA TYR A 255 12.09 28.15 -10.94
C TYR A 255 11.14 26.97 -11.12
N LEU A 256 10.83 26.27 -10.02
CA LEU A 256 9.90 25.12 -9.97
C LEU A 256 10.15 24.06 -11.06
N GLY A 257 11.42 23.92 -11.45
CA GLY A 257 11.88 22.97 -12.47
C GLY A 257 11.96 23.50 -13.89
N PHE A 258 11.55 24.74 -14.17
CA PHE A 258 11.71 25.43 -15.45
C PHE A 258 12.94 26.35 -15.41
N GLU A 259 13.52 26.58 -16.58
CA GLU A 259 14.45 27.67 -16.86
C GLU A 259 13.68 28.81 -17.52
N ILE A 260 13.70 29.98 -16.89
CA ILE A 260 13.06 31.19 -17.40
C ILE A 260 14.17 32.11 -17.91
N THR A 261 14.10 32.50 -19.17
CA THR A 261 15.09 33.38 -19.81
C THR A 261 14.38 34.31 -20.77
N ASP A 262 14.51 35.63 -20.55
CA ASP A 262 13.96 36.66 -21.42
C ASP A 262 12.46 36.46 -21.73
N GLY A 263 11.64 36.33 -20.68
CA GLY A 263 10.20 36.08 -20.79
C GLY A 263 9.79 34.70 -21.34
N LYS A 264 10.75 33.86 -21.75
CA LYS A 264 10.49 32.50 -22.27
C LYS A 264 10.70 31.45 -21.20
N ILE A 265 9.72 30.58 -21.03
CA ILE A 265 9.74 29.46 -20.07
C ILE A 265 10.15 28.20 -20.81
N ARG A 266 11.20 27.52 -20.33
CA ARG A 266 11.73 26.28 -20.90
C ARG A 266 11.88 25.20 -19.83
N PRO A 267 11.76 23.91 -20.17
CA PRO A 267 12.11 22.85 -19.26
C PRO A 267 13.59 22.88 -18.85
N GLN A 268 13.92 22.62 -17.58
CA GLN A 268 15.32 22.60 -17.14
C GLN A 268 16.14 21.52 -17.88
N LYS A 269 17.32 21.91 -18.40
CA LYS A 269 18.17 21.02 -19.19
C LYS A 269 18.57 19.75 -18.44
N ALA A 270 18.88 19.85 -17.16
CA ALA A 270 19.24 18.69 -16.33
C ALA A 270 18.12 17.64 -16.23
N LYS A 271 16.85 18.07 -16.20
CA LYS A 271 15.69 17.17 -16.23
C LYS A 271 15.51 16.54 -17.60
N LEU A 272 15.66 17.33 -18.67
CA LEU A 272 15.62 16.82 -20.05
C LEU A 272 16.73 15.79 -20.31
N GLU A 273 17.95 16.05 -19.83
CA GLU A 273 19.08 15.13 -19.93
C GLU A 273 18.86 13.85 -19.11
N HIS A 274 18.23 13.94 -17.93
CA HIS A 274 17.80 12.74 -17.19
C HIS A 274 16.77 11.92 -17.97
N ILE A 275 15.83 12.56 -18.66
CA ILE A 275 14.84 11.88 -19.51
C ILE A 275 15.52 11.23 -20.71
N LYS A 276 16.42 11.95 -21.40
CA LYS A 276 17.18 11.43 -22.55
C LYS A 276 18.10 10.26 -22.19
N LYS A 277 18.75 10.34 -21.01
CA LYS A 277 19.65 9.30 -20.50
C LYS A 277 18.91 8.23 -19.70
N CYS A 278 17.59 8.34 -19.55
CA CYS A 278 16.81 7.30 -18.90
C CYS A 278 16.91 6.04 -19.76
N PRO A 279 17.51 4.95 -19.27
CA PRO A 279 17.65 3.73 -20.06
C PRO A 279 16.25 3.23 -20.43
N VAL A 280 16.11 2.75 -21.67
CA VAL A 280 14.90 2.05 -22.10
C VAL A 280 14.65 0.93 -21.09
N PRO A 281 13.45 0.84 -20.47
CA PRO A 281 13.22 -0.14 -19.42
C PRO A 281 13.41 -1.56 -19.96
N SER A 282 14.58 -2.15 -19.71
CA SER A 282 14.94 -3.51 -20.11
C SER A 282 15.18 -4.35 -18.85
N GLY A 283 14.78 -5.62 -18.90
CA GLY A 283 14.80 -6.54 -17.76
C GLY A 283 13.40 -6.96 -17.28
N PRO A 284 13.31 -7.69 -16.16
CA PRO A 284 12.06 -8.29 -15.70
C PRO A 284 10.96 -7.22 -15.51
N PRO A 285 9.66 -7.56 -15.72
CA PRO A 285 8.53 -6.63 -15.85
C PRO A 285 8.40 -5.60 -14.70
N GLN A 286 8.98 -5.93 -13.57
CA GLN A 286 9.04 -5.18 -12.35
C GLN A 286 10.07 -4.05 -12.31
N ALA A 287 11.27 -4.32 -12.80
CA ALA A 287 12.28 -3.29 -13.00
C ALA A 287 11.81 -2.34 -14.10
N ALA A 288 11.23 -2.90 -15.17
CA ALA A 288 10.65 -2.13 -16.27
C ALA A 288 9.51 -1.22 -15.80
N LYS A 289 8.59 -1.72 -14.97
CA LYS A 289 7.47 -0.92 -14.43
C LYS A 289 7.92 0.12 -13.40
N LYS A 290 8.91 -0.18 -12.56
CA LYS A 290 9.45 0.81 -11.61
C LYS A 290 10.17 1.92 -12.36
N ALA A 291 10.97 1.58 -13.37
CA ALA A 291 11.59 2.54 -14.27
C ALA A 291 10.55 3.36 -15.04
N LEU A 292 9.49 2.72 -15.55
CA LEU A 292 8.41 3.38 -16.28
C LEU A 292 7.57 4.29 -15.38
N LYS A 293 7.21 3.87 -14.16
CA LYS A 293 6.52 4.75 -13.18
C LYS A 293 7.39 5.94 -12.79
N SER A 294 8.69 5.74 -12.59
CA SER A 294 9.63 6.83 -12.34
C SER A 294 9.76 7.76 -13.55
N PHE A 295 9.82 7.23 -14.77
CA PHE A 295 9.83 8.01 -16.02
C PHE A 295 8.54 8.81 -16.21
N LEU A 296 7.39 8.21 -15.97
CA LEU A 296 6.08 8.86 -16.06
C LEU A 296 5.88 9.93 -14.98
N ALA A 297 6.38 9.70 -13.76
CA ALA A 297 6.40 10.73 -12.71
C ALA A 297 7.32 11.91 -13.08
N LEU A 298 8.42 11.66 -13.80
CA LEU A 298 9.32 12.70 -14.32
C LEU A 298 8.71 13.50 -15.47
N THR A 299 7.80 12.91 -16.27
CA THR A 299 7.17 13.56 -17.43
C THR A 299 5.79 14.17 -17.15
N ASN A 300 5.20 13.92 -15.98
CA ASN A 300 3.89 14.45 -15.55
C ASN A 300 3.78 15.98 -15.58
N TRP A 301 4.91 16.68 -15.59
CA TRP A 301 5.02 18.13 -15.64
C TRP A 301 4.96 18.71 -17.07
N ILE A 302 5.05 17.85 -18.09
CA ILE A 302 4.80 18.21 -19.50
C ILE A 302 3.27 18.20 -19.67
N HIS A 303 2.62 19.23 -19.16
CA HIS A 303 1.18 19.24 -18.86
C HIS A 303 0.22 19.24 -20.08
N ASN A 304 0.70 19.12 -21.32
CA ASN A 304 -0.13 19.32 -22.52
C ASN A 304 -0.08 18.19 -23.56
N SER A 305 0.25 16.97 -23.16
CA SER A 305 0.09 15.81 -24.06
C SER A 305 -1.02 14.89 -23.52
N ALA A 306 -2.24 15.09 -24.02
CA ALA A 306 -3.37 14.18 -23.79
C ALA A 306 -3.01 12.72 -24.14
N LEU A 307 -2.08 12.53 -25.09
CA LEU A 307 -1.51 11.25 -25.46
C LEU A 307 -0.68 10.61 -24.33
N LEU A 308 0.20 11.40 -23.68
CA LEU A 308 1.01 10.96 -22.55
C LEU A 308 0.14 10.61 -21.34
N SER A 309 -0.85 11.46 -21.02
CA SER A 309 -1.80 11.19 -19.94
C SER A 309 -2.65 9.93 -20.19
N ARG A 310 -3.03 9.65 -21.45
CA ARG A 310 -3.69 8.39 -21.84
C ARG A 310 -2.78 7.17 -21.68
N LEU A 311 -1.51 7.30 -22.09
CA LEU A 311 -0.51 6.25 -21.91
C LEU A 311 -0.26 5.98 -20.42
N ILE A 312 -0.20 7.04 -19.59
CA ILE A 312 -0.08 6.95 -18.12
C ILE A 312 -1.28 6.21 -17.52
N ALA A 313 -2.50 6.57 -17.90
CA ALA A 313 -3.71 5.92 -17.42
C ALA A 313 -3.76 4.42 -17.80
N LYS A 314 -3.36 4.08 -19.04
CA LYS A 314 -3.23 2.69 -19.49
C LYS A 314 -2.14 1.91 -18.75
N LEU A 315 -0.99 2.53 -18.46
CA LEU A 315 0.13 1.87 -17.79
C LEU A 315 -0.08 1.72 -16.28
N LEU A 316 -0.79 2.65 -15.64
CA LEU A 316 -1.21 2.56 -14.24
C LEU A 316 -2.24 1.45 -13.99
N ALA A 317 -2.94 0.99 -15.04
CA ALA A 317 -3.91 -0.11 -14.96
C ALA A 317 -3.27 -1.50 -14.73
N TYR A 318 -1.96 -1.65 -14.94
CA TYR A 318 -1.27 -2.92 -14.67
C TYR A 318 -0.73 -2.98 -13.24
N ASN A 319 -1.06 -4.03 -12.48
CA ASN A 319 -0.41 -4.38 -11.19
C ASN A 319 0.55 -5.56 -11.39
N VAL A 320 1.78 -5.50 -10.89
CA VAL A 320 2.79 -6.58 -11.03
C VAL A 320 3.37 -6.85 -9.65
N GLU A 321 3.44 -8.12 -9.25
CA GLU A 321 3.71 -8.61 -7.89
C GLU A 321 5.06 -9.33 -7.81
N PHE A 322 5.96 -8.87 -6.91
CA PHE A 322 7.33 -9.37 -6.79
C PHE A 322 7.36 -10.65 -5.96
N ILE A 323 7.75 -11.76 -6.60
CA ILE A 323 8.02 -13.03 -5.92
C ILE A 323 9.54 -13.15 -5.80
N TYR A 324 10.06 -13.08 -4.57
CA TYR A 324 11.44 -13.43 -4.28
C TYR A 324 11.60 -14.95 -4.34
N LEU A 325 12.41 -15.45 -5.28
CA LEU A 325 12.84 -16.84 -5.33
C LEU A 325 14.22 -16.92 -4.68
N ALA A 326 14.31 -17.54 -3.50
CA ALA A 326 15.58 -17.78 -2.84
C ALA A 326 16.40 -18.77 -3.67
N GLY A 327 17.54 -18.33 -4.21
CA GLY A 327 18.55 -19.25 -4.74
C GLY A 327 19.19 -20.06 -3.61
N PRO A 328 19.61 -21.31 -3.87
CA PRO A 328 20.38 -22.08 -2.91
C PRO A 328 21.82 -21.53 -2.89
N GLN A 329 22.09 -20.52 -2.05
CA GLN A 329 23.34 -20.39 -1.28
C GLN A 329 23.34 -19.16 -0.37
N MET A 330 23.98 -19.36 0.77
CA MET A 330 23.92 -18.60 2.01
C MET A 330 24.71 -17.29 1.99
N ALA A 331 24.34 -16.37 2.88
CA ALA A 331 25.30 -15.55 3.62
C ALA A 331 25.05 -15.72 5.13
N ALA A 332 25.93 -16.48 5.76
CA ALA A 332 25.92 -16.81 7.17
C ALA A 332 26.28 -15.61 8.06
N ASP A 333 25.72 -15.69 9.26
CA ASP A 333 26.11 -15.02 10.51
C ASP A 333 27.64 -14.91 10.70
N TYR A 334 28.05 -13.79 11.27
CA TYR A 334 29.42 -13.33 11.48
C TYR A 334 30.23 -14.23 12.45
N LEU A 335 29.60 -15.24 13.07
CA LEU A 335 30.22 -16.17 14.02
C LEU A 335 30.79 -17.46 13.39
N SER A 336 30.64 -17.68 12.07
CA SER A 336 31.34 -18.76 11.36
C SER A 336 32.74 -18.38 10.87
N ARG A 337 33.32 -17.29 11.39
CA ARG A 337 34.61 -16.69 10.97
C ARG A 337 35.64 -16.64 12.09
N LEU A 338 35.71 -17.68 12.92
CA LEU A 338 36.92 -17.94 13.71
C LEU A 338 37.72 -19.01 12.97
N GLN A 339 38.82 -18.60 12.36
CA GLN A 339 39.83 -19.50 11.78
C GLN A 339 40.95 -19.75 12.80
N HIS A 340 41.39 -20.99 12.90
CA HIS A 340 42.77 -21.40 13.20
C HIS A 340 43.17 -22.46 12.15
N PRO A 341 44.46 -22.71 11.90
CA PRO A 341 45.07 -22.48 10.59
C PRO A 341 45.65 -23.77 10.03
N ALA A 342 45.10 -24.25 8.91
CA ALA A 342 45.82 -25.15 8.02
C ALA A 342 45.22 -25.06 6.61
N ASP A 343 46.12 -24.89 5.65
CA ASP A 343 45.95 -25.14 4.22
C ASP A 343 45.16 -24.13 3.38
N SER A 344 45.86 -23.02 3.12
CA SER A 344 46.02 -22.52 1.76
C SER A 344 46.46 -23.61 0.79
N ARG A 345 45.70 -23.86 -0.28
CA ARG A 345 46.23 -24.11 -1.64
C ARG A 345 45.14 -24.02 -2.70
N GLN A 346 45.43 -23.20 -3.71
CA GLN A 346 44.61 -22.73 -4.82
C GLN A 346 44.29 -23.81 -5.85
N LYS A 347 43.28 -23.58 -6.70
CA LYS A 347 43.34 -23.94 -8.14
C LYS A 347 42.78 -22.81 -9.02
N SER A 348 43.69 -22.15 -9.71
CA SER A 348 43.48 -21.48 -11.00
C SER A 348 44.31 -22.23 -12.06
N SER A 349 43.78 -22.43 -13.27
CA SER A 349 44.55 -22.75 -14.49
C SER A 349 43.79 -22.15 -15.68
N ALA A 350 44.35 -21.69 -16.80
CA ALA A 350 45.69 -21.67 -17.42
C ALA A 350 45.75 -20.41 -18.35
N LYS A 351 46.85 -19.88 -18.92
CA LYS A 351 48.06 -20.37 -19.65
C LYS A 351 49.15 -19.27 -19.48
N THR A 352 50.49 -19.46 -19.58
CA THR A 352 51.31 -19.95 -20.72
C THR A 352 52.80 -20.12 -20.29
N SER A 353 53.52 -21.03 -20.97
CA SER A 353 54.99 -21.17 -21.24
C SER A 353 56.03 -21.65 -20.18
N ILE A 354 56.38 -22.96 -20.24
CA ILE A 354 57.69 -23.63 -20.59
C ILE A 354 59.00 -23.21 -19.85
N PRO A 355 60.04 -24.07 -19.57
CA PRO A 355 60.18 -25.53 -19.35
C PRO A 355 61.09 -25.98 -18.15
N HIS A 356 60.83 -27.21 -17.64
CA HIS A 356 61.72 -28.34 -17.23
C HIS A 356 63.19 -28.17 -16.75
N PRO A 357 63.72 -29.08 -15.87
CA PRO A 357 63.71 -30.58 -15.97
C PRO A 357 63.26 -31.32 -14.69
N LEU A 358 62.39 -32.36 -14.73
CA LEU A 358 62.63 -33.81 -14.97
C LEU A 358 63.72 -34.44 -14.05
N PRO A 359 63.66 -35.75 -13.69
CA PRO A 359 62.56 -36.73 -13.55
C PRO A 359 62.64 -37.45 -12.16
N ARG A 360 61.80 -38.37 -11.65
CA ARG A 360 61.34 -39.69 -12.14
C ARG A 360 60.22 -40.22 -11.22
N SER A 361 59.32 -40.96 -11.86
CA SER A 361 58.30 -41.94 -11.42
C SER A 361 58.78 -43.06 -10.47
N PRO A 362 57.97 -44.09 -10.12
CA PRO A 362 56.54 -44.17 -9.78
C PRO A 362 56.24 -45.00 -8.50
N SER A 363 54.97 -44.97 -8.07
CA SER A 363 54.19 -46.06 -7.45
C SER A 363 54.76 -46.90 -6.31
N VAL A 364 54.14 -46.81 -5.13
CA VAL A 364 53.73 -48.01 -4.38
C VAL A 364 52.31 -47.78 -3.84
N SER A 365 51.44 -48.71 -4.16
CA SER A 365 50.10 -48.93 -3.63
C SER A 365 50.14 -49.16 -2.12
N ASP A 366 49.20 -48.59 -1.37
CA ASP A 366 48.80 -49.19 -0.11
C ASP A 366 47.30 -49.06 0.12
N SER A 367 46.63 -50.14 -0.29
CA SER A 367 45.45 -50.68 0.35
C SER A 367 45.69 -50.81 1.85
N ASN A 368 45.05 -49.98 2.66
CA ASN A 368 44.37 -50.36 3.91
C ASN A 368 43.92 -49.12 4.67
N ARG A 369 42.63 -48.77 4.55
CA ARG A 369 41.93 -48.07 5.64
C ARG A 369 40.48 -48.54 5.70
N THR A 370 40.24 -49.34 6.72
CA THR A 370 38.97 -49.93 7.12
C THR A 370 37.88 -48.87 7.20
N VAL A 371 36.84 -49.02 6.39
CA VAL A 371 35.59 -48.27 6.48
C VAL A 371 34.83 -48.81 7.69
N MET A 372 34.52 -47.96 8.68
CA MET A 372 33.46 -48.29 9.64
C MET A 372 32.11 -48.27 8.91
N PRO A 373 31.24 -49.28 9.12
CA PRO A 373 29.96 -49.34 8.43
C PRO A 373 29.02 -48.22 8.92
N PRO A 374 28.06 -47.80 8.09
CA PRO A 374 27.07 -46.80 8.46
C PRO A 374 26.20 -47.36 9.61
N CYS A 375 26.09 -46.64 10.72
CA CYS A 375 25.10 -46.96 11.74
C CYS A 375 23.70 -46.79 11.13
N ASP A 376 23.01 -47.91 10.93
CA ASP A 376 21.58 -47.97 10.72
C ASP A 376 20.88 -47.32 11.91
N ILE A 377 20.21 -46.20 11.64
CA ILE A 377 19.36 -45.52 12.61
C ILE A 377 18.01 -46.26 12.57
N PRO A 378 17.60 -46.98 13.64
CA PRO A 378 16.26 -47.53 13.67
C PRO A 378 15.24 -46.40 13.54
N GLY A 379 14.31 -46.56 12.60
CA GLY A 379 13.24 -45.60 12.36
C GLY A 379 12.47 -45.30 13.66
N PRO A 380 12.04 -44.04 13.89
CA PRO A 380 11.36 -43.68 15.12
C PRO A 380 10.09 -44.52 15.28
N PRO A 381 9.78 -45.04 16.48
CA PRO A 381 8.57 -45.82 16.70
C PRO A 381 7.32 -44.98 16.39
N PRO A 382 6.20 -45.62 15.98
CA PRO A 382 4.97 -44.93 15.63
C PRO A 382 4.52 -44.02 16.79
N LEU A 383 4.30 -42.74 16.48
CA LEU A 383 3.87 -41.68 17.41
C LEU A 383 2.67 -42.06 18.30
N ILE A 384 1.87 -43.04 17.88
CA ILE A 384 0.68 -43.53 18.61
C ILE A 384 1.06 -44.31 19.87
N ALA A 385 2.21 -44.99 19.93
CA ALA A 385 2.63 -45.76 21.10
C ALA A 385 3.10 -44.88 22.27
N LEU A 386 3.60 -43.67 21.98
CA LEU A 386 4.10 -42.70 22.98
C LEU A 386 3.01 -41.79 23.56
N ILE A 387 1.86 -41.67 22.90
CA ILE A 387 0.78 -40.74 23.29
C ILE A 387 -0.02 -41.25 24.50
N ASN A 388 -0.07 -42.58 24.73
CA ASN A 388 -1.02 -43.16 25.68
C ASN A 388 -0.50 -43.35 27.11
N ASN A 389 0.81 -43.17 27.38
CA ASN A 389 1.39 -43.33 28.71
C ASN A 389 2.04 -42.02 29.17
N HIS A 390 1.32 -41.23 29.97
CA HIS A 390 1.84 -40.04 30.66
C HIS A 390 2.90 -40.42 31.72
N LYS A 391 4.08 -40.87 31.31
CA LYS A 391 5.26 -40.88 32.18
C LYS A 391 6.04 -39.59 31.95
N THR A 392 5.98 -38.69 32.92
CA THR A 392 6.84 -37.50 32.99
C THR A 392 8.28 -37.97 33.16
N VAL A 393 9.16 -37.62 32.22
CA VAL A 393 10.58 -37.97 32.32
C VAL A 393 11.23 -37.06 33.34
N THR A 394 11.79 -37.67 34.37
CA THR A 394 12.51 -37.01 35.46
C THR A 394 14.03 -37.10 35.25
N ILE A 395 14.79 -36.34 36.03
CA ILE A 395 16.26 -36.37 35.99
C ILE A 395 16.80 -37.76 36.36
N THR A 396 16.10 -38.50 37.24
CA THR A 396 16.46 -39.88 37.62
C THR A 396 16.31 -40.85 36.45
N ASP A 397 15.28 -40.68 35.61
CA ASP A 397 15.07 -41.50 34.42
C ASP A 397 16.18 -41.24 33.38
N VAL A 398 16.59 -39.99 33.22
CA VAL A 398 17.70 -39.62 32.34
C VAL A 398 19.02 -40.19 32.85
N ARG A 399 19.24 -40.17 34.18
CA ARG A 399 20.45 -40.77 34.79
C ARG A 399 20.53 -42.27 34.52
N ALA A 400 19.43 -43.00 34.69
CA ALA A 400 19.39 -44.43 34.40
C ALA A 400 19.61 -44.71 32.91
N ALA A 401 18.95 -43.94 32.02
CA ALA A 401 19.07 -44.12 30.58
C ALA A 401 20.48 -43.78 30.03
N GLN A 402 21.19 -42.82 30.63
CA GLN A 402 22.56 -42.49 30.26
C GLN A 402 23.58 -43.61 30.57
N GLY A 403 23.23 -44.59 31.40
CA GLY A 403 24.09 -45.75 31.67
C GLY A 403 24.02 -46.82 30.57
N ALA A 404 22.91 -46.89 29.85
CA ALA A 404 22.64 -47.89 28.81
C ALA A 404 22.73 -47.34 27.37
N ASP A 405 22.93 -46.03 27.20
CA ASP A 405 22.96 -45.37 25.90
C ASP A 405 24.38 -45.31 25.34
N ALA A 406 24.59 -45.94 24.17
CA ALA A 406 25.89 -46.07 23.53
C ALA A 406 26.56 -44.72 23.20
N GLU A 407 25.77 -43.69 22.85
CA GLU A 407 26.28 -42.34 22.58
C GLU A 407 26.79 -41.68 23.86
N CYS A 408 26.07 -41.84 24.96
CA CYS A 408 26.49 -41.34 26.27
C CYS A 408 27.75 -42.06 26.79
N THR A 409 27.85 -43.38 26.62
CA THR A 409 29.02 -44.17 27.02
C THR A 409 30.26 -43.77 26.22
N ALA A 410 30.15 -43.65 24.90
CA ALA A 410 31.25 -43.24 24.03
C ALA A 410 31.81 -41.85 24.38
N ILE A 411 30.93 -40.90 24.74
CA ILE A 411 31.33 -39.55 25.17
C ILE A 411 32.01 -39.61 26.56
N LYS A 412 31.50 -40.43 27.49
CA LYS A 412 32.08 -40.60 28.83
C LYS A 412 33.49 -41.20 28.77
N GLU A 413 33.72 -42.18 27.91
CA GLU A 413 35.04 -42.82 27.72
C GLU A 413 36.05 -41.88 27.05
N ASN A 414 35.58 -40.97 26.19
CA ASN A 414 36.42 -40.03 25.43
C ASN A 414 36.32 -38.59 25.94
N LEU A 415 36.07 -38.38 27.23
CA LEU A 415 35.84 -37.04 27.80
C LEU A 415 37.00 -36.05 27.54
N HIS A 416 38.23 -36.57 27.42
CA HIS A 416 39.44 -35.80 27.11
C HIS A 416 39.40 -35.13 25.72
N LEU A 417 38.61 -35.65 24.78
CA LEU A 417 38.45 -35.08 23.43
C LEU A 417 37.37 -34.00 23.37
N TYR A 418 36.53 -33.89 24.40
CA TYR A 418 35.34 -33.02 24.40
C TYR A 418 35.31 -32.11 25.64
N PRO A 419 36.12 -31.03 25.69
CA PRO A 419 36.29 -30.17 26.87
C PRO A 419 35.00 -29.45 27.31
N GLU A 420 33.99 -29.38 26.44
CA GLU A 420 32.67 -28.84 26.74
C GLU A 420 31.79 -29.80 27.55
N PHE A 421 32.11 -31.09 27.63
CA PHE A 421 31.36 -32.08 28.40
C PHE A 421 31.95 -32.27 29.80
N VAL A 422 31.07 -32.41 30.79
CA VAL A 422 31.42 -32.62 32.19
C VAL A 422 30.45 -33.59 32.83
N ILE A 423 30.94 -34.45 33.70
CA ILE A 423 30.10 -35.29 34.56
C ILE A 423 29.80 -34.52 35.85
N ARG A 424 28.53 -34.31 36.16
CA ARG A 424 28.04 -33.74 37.43
C ARG A 424 26.92 -34.60 37.98
N ASP A 425 26.95 -34.95 39.26
CA ASP A 425 25.91 -35.77 39.92
C ASP A 425 25.56 -37.07 39.15
N ASN A 426 26.61 -37.74 38.65
CA ASN A 426 26.54 -38.92 37.78
C ASN A 426 25.76 -38.72 36.46
N LEU A 427 25.63 -37.47 36.00
CA LEU A 427 25.00 -37.10 34.73
C LEU A 427 26.02 -36.47 33.77
N LEU A 428 25.98 -36.90 32.51
CA LEU A 428 26.68 -36.26 31.42
C LEU A 428 26.01 -34.92 31.08
N CYS A 429 26.76 -33.83 31.20
CA CYS A 429 26.29 -32.46 30.96
C CYS A 429 27.22 -31.73 29.98
N ILE A 430 26.70 -30.70 29.29
CA ILE A 430 27.47 -29.75 28.48
C ILE A 430 27.54 -28.40 29.19
N ARG A 431 28.72 -27.78 29.25
CA ARG A 431 28.93 -26.42 29.74
C ARG A 431 28.31 -25.41 28.78
N ASN A 432 27.47 -24.52 29.31
CA ASN A 432 26.90 -23.43 28.52
C ASN A 432 26.99 -22.09 29.28
N PRO A 433 27.97 -21.23 28.95
CA PRO A 433 28.18 -19.98 29.68
C PRO A 433 27.12 -18.90 29.39
N LYS A 434 26.19 -19.14 28.46
CA LYS A 434 25.24 -18.13 27.99
C LYS A 434 23.97 -18.00 28.84
N PHE A 435 23.75 -18.88 29.83
CA PHE A 435 22.55 -18.85 30.69
C PHE A 435 22.91 -18.60 32.15
N THR A 436 22.50 -17.45 32.67
CA THR A 436 22.65 -17.07 34.08
C THR A 436 21.80 -18.02 34.96
N GLY A 437 22.45 -18.80 35.83
CA GLY A 437 21.80 -19.75 36.76
C GLY A 437 21.77 -21.22 36.31
N PHE A 438 22.03 -21.52 35.03
CA PHE A 438 22.15 -22.89 34.50
C PHE A 438 23.44 -23.01 33.68
N SER A 439 24.57 -23.13 34.37
CA SER A 439 25.88 -23.24 33.72
C SER A 439 26.10 -24.57 32.98
N HIS A 440 25.22 -25.55 33.19
CA HIS A 440 25.31 -26.91 32.67
C HIS A 440 23.95 -27.38 32.15
N GLN A 441 23.93 -27.96 30.94
CA GLN A 441 22.74 -28.56 30.33
C GLN A 441 22.90 -30.09 30.33
N ILE A 442 21.84 -30.83 30.66
CA ILE A 442 21.87 -32.29 30.73
C ILE A 442 21.80 -32.86 29.31
N PHE A 443 22.74 -33.75 28.97
CA PHE A 443 22.75 -34.43 27.68
C PHE A 443 21.69 -35.53 27.63
N VAL A 444 20.83 -35.53 26.60
CA VAL A 444 19.67 -36.44 26.54
C VAL A 444 19.96 -37.68 25.69
N PRO A 445 19.84 -38.91 26.27
CA PRO A 445 19.90 -40.19 25.56
C PRO A 445 18.89 -40.29 24.42
N VAL A 446 19.22 -41.04 23.37
CA VAL A 446 18.40 -41.13 22.13
C VAL A 446 16.95 -41.50 22.44
N ALA A 447 16.75 -42.47 23.33
CA ALA A 447 15.44 -43.01 23.70
C ALA A 447 14.49 -41.96 24.34
N LEU A 448 15.03 -40.94 25.03
CA LEU A 448 14.23 -39.99 25.81
C LEU A 448 13.97 -38.65 25.08
N ARG A 449 14.62 -38.42 23.93
CA ARG A 449 14.54 -37.14 23.19
C ARG A 449 13.11 -36.77 22.79
N ALA A 450 12.36 -37.73 22.25
CA ALA A 450 10.99 -37.49 21.80
C ALA A 450 10.05 -37.14 22.97
N THR A 451 10.18 -37.88 24.07
CA THR A 451 9.35 -37.70 25.28
C THR A 451 9.60 -36.35 25.93
N ILE A 452 10.88 -35.93 26.05
CA ILE A 452 11.24 -34.62 26.62
C ILE A 452 10.74 -33.46 25.75
N ILE A 453 10.83 -33.58 24.42
CA ILE A 453 10.26 -32.60 23.48
C ILE A 453 8.75 -32.48 23.71
N PHE A 454 8.05 -33.61 23.78
CA PHE A 454 6.59 -33.63 23.93
C PHE A 454 6.16 -33.08 25.28
N GLN A 455 6.87 -33.43 26.37
CA GLN A 455 6.64 -32.88 27.71
C GLN A 455 6.75 -31.35 27.72
N CYS A 456 7.79 -30.78 27.09
CA CYS A 456 7.95 -29.33 27.00
C CYS A 456 6.87 -28.67 26.12
N HIS A 457 6.40 -29.36 25.07
CA HIS A 457 5.34 -28.86 24.21
C HIS A 457 3.97 -28.87 24.92
N ASN A 458 3.65 -29.92 25.67
CA ASN A 458 2.37 -30.12 26.33
C ASN A 458 2.08 -29.18 27.50
N ILE A 459 3.07 -28.42 27.98
CA ILE A 459 2.86 -27.36 28.99
C ILE A 459 1.82 -26.33 28.51
N GLY A 460 1.72 -26.10 27.20
CA GLY A 460 0.76 -25.15 26.65
C GLY A 460 0.59 -25.19 25.14
N HIS A 461 0.97 -26.29 24.49
CA HIS A 461 1.00 -26.44 23.04
C HIS A 461 1.72 -25.28 22.33
N PHE A 462 2.83 -24.84 22.92
CA PHE A 462 3.55 -23.66 22.45
C PHE A 462 4.16 -23.85 21.05
N SER A 463 4.41 -22.73 20.37
CA SER A 463 5.08 -22.71 19.07
C SER A 463 6.51 -23.25 19.17
N LEU A 464 7.04 -23.77 18.04
CA LEU A 464 8.38 -24.34 17.94
C LEU A 464 9.46 -23.50 18.65
N ARG A 465 9.44 -22.18 18.44
CA ARG A 465 10.42 -21.27 19.04
C ARG A 465 10.35 -21.29 20.56
N LYS A 466 9.14 -21.23 21.15
CA LYS A 466 8.94 -21.22 22.60
C LYS A 466 9.31 -22.58 23.20
N THR A 467 8.84 -23.68 22.60
CA THR A 467 9.19 -25.05 23.04
C THR A 467 10.70 -25.28 23.01
N TYR A 468 11.39 -24.84 21.96
CA TYR A 468 12.85 -24.95 21.86
C TYR A 468 13.59 -24.13 22.92
N HIS A 469 13.10 -22.92 23.25
CA HIS A 469 13.69 -22.12 24.33
C HIS A 469 13.50 -22.78 25.69
N THR A 470 12.34 -23.38 25.96
CA THR A 470 12.11 -24.15 27.20
C THR A 470 13.04 -25.36 27.28
N LEU A 471 13.16 -26.14 26.19
CA LEU A 471 14.06 -27.29 26.10
C LEU A 471 15.50 -26.91 26.40
N ARG A 472 16.01 -25.87 25.73
CA ARG A 472 17.40 -25.42 25.84
C ARG A 472 17.76 -24.86 27.21
N ARG A 473 16.83 -24.66 28.15
CA ARG A 473 17.21 -24.24 29.51
C ARG A 473 17.87 -25.36 30.31
N GLN A 474 17.46 -26.60 30.09
CA GLN A 474 17.85 -27.75 30.92
C GLN A 474 18.41 -28.91 30.11
N TRP A 475 18.01 -29.06 28.85
CA TRP A 475 18.30 -30.23 28.02
C TRP A 475 19.11 -29.88 26.78
N VAL A 476 19.97 -30.80 26.33
CA VAL A 476 20.76 -30.66 25.08
C VAL A 476 20.98 -32.01 24.40
N PHE A 477 20.92 -32.05 23.07
CA PHE A 477 21.26 -33.20 22.23
C PHE A 477 21.39 -32.78 20.75
N PRO A 478 22.04 -33.60 19.90
CA PRO A 478 22.21 -33.30 18.47
C PRO A 478 20.88 -33.10 17.73
N ARG A 479 20.83 -32.13 16.81
CA ARG A 479 19.65 -31.84 15.95
C ARG A 479 18.34 -31.57 16.71
N MET A 480 18.41 -31.14 17.98
CA MET A 480 17.25 -30.86 18.85
C MET A 480 16.18 -29.97 18.20
N TYR A 481 16.57 -28.92 17.48
CA TYR A 481 15.62 -28.04 16.79
C TYR A 481 14.83 -28.75 15.68
N THR A 482 15.53 -29.55 14.86
CA THR A 482 14.93 -30.29 13.74
C THR A 482 13.96 -31.35 14.24
N MET A 483 14.33 -32.08 15.29
CA MET A 483 13.48 -33.09 15.91
C MET A 483 12.24 -32.45 16.55
N ALA A 484 12.40 -31.33 17.27
CA ALA A 484 11.27 -30.59 17.84
C ALA A 484 10.30 -30.07 16.75
N LYS A 485 10.83 -29.61 15.61
CA LYS A 485 10.02 -29.18 14.46
C LYS A 485 9.19 -30.33 13.88
N GLN A 486 9.78 -31.52 13.72
CA GLN A 486 9.09 -32.69 13.18
C GLN A 486 7.97 -33.17 14.12
N LEU A 487 8.24 -33.26 15.43
CA LEU A 487 7.26 -33.72 16.42
C LEU A 487 6.11 -32.73 16.64
N ILE A 488 6.36 -31.42 16.65
CA ILE A 488 5.28 -30.43 16.80
C ILE A 488 4.38 -30.42 15.56
N LYS A 489 4.93 -30.67 14.36
CA LYS A 489 4.16 -30.72 13.11
C LYS A 489 3.12 -31.86 13.10
N THR A 490 3.35 -32.93 13.84
CA THR A 490 2.42 -34.08 13.95
C THR A 490 1.40 -33.94 15.09
N CYS A 491 1.44 -32.83 15.86
CA CYS A 491 0.54 -32.62 17.00
C CYS A 491 -0.91 -32.37 16.56
N LYS A 492 -1.81 -33.33 16.86
CA LYS A 492 -3.25 -33.26 16.51
C LYS A 492 -3.96 -32.04 17.12
N GLN A 493 -3.58 -31.66 18.34
CA GLN A 493 -4.22 -30.54 19.05
C GLN A 493 -3.90 -29.20 18.39
N CYS A 494 -2.63 -28.99 18.01
CA CYS A 494 -2.20 -27.80 17.29
C CYS A 494 -2.81 -27.74 15.89
N ASN A 495 -2.79 -28.84 15.14
CA ASN A 495 -3.29 -28.88 13.75
C ASN A 495 -4.82 -28.74 13.66
N GLY A 496 -5.58 -29.20 14.66
CA GLY A 496 -7.03 -29.03 14.69
C GLY A 496 -7.51 -27.60 15.01
N ARG A 497 -6.69 -26.81 15.72
CA ARG A 497 -7.08 -25.45 16.16
C ARG A 497 -6.41 -24.33 15.35
N ASN A 498 -5.13 -24.46 15.03
CA ASN A 498 -4.40 -23.41 14.33
C ASN A 498 -4.74 -23.42 12.84
N SER A 499 -4.87 -22.23 12.25
CA SER A 499 -4.96 -22.09 10.81
C SER A 499 -3.67 -22.60 10.14
N PRO A 500 -3.76 -23.28 8.99
CA PRO A 500 -2.58 -23.62 8.22
C PRO A 500 -1.83 -22.33 7.87
N HIS A 501 -0.50 -22.39 7.91
CA HIS A 501 0.36 -21.25 7.56
C HIS A 501 0.15 -20.76 6.11
N GLN A 502 -0.45 -21.60 5.25
CA GLN A 502 -0.82 -21.26 3.89
C GLN A 502 -2.28 -21.68 3.65
N ILE A 503 -3.15 -20.68 3.50
CA ILE A 503 -4.54 -20.91 3.06
C ILE A 503 -4.49 -20.96 1.53
N GLU A 504 -4.67 -22.16 0.97
CA GLU A 504 -4.69 -22.37 -0.47
C GLU A 504 -6.06 -21.91 -1.01
N ASN A 505 -6.05 -20.90 -1.88
CA ASN A 505 -7.28 -20.40 -2.51
C ASN A 505 -7.36 -20.95 -3.95
N PRO A 506 -8.25 -21.91 -4.26
CA PRO A 506 -8.37 -22.44 -5.62
C PRO A 506 -8.89 -21.36 -6.59
N PRO A 507 -8.51 -21.41 -7.89
CA PRO A 507 -9.04 -20.52 -8.92
C PRO A 507 -10.57 -20.60 -9.01
N LEU A 508 -11.22 -19.45 -9.11
CA LEU A 508 -12.65 -19.35 -9.38
C LEU A 508 -12.92 -19.70 -10.84
N LEU A 509 -13.92 -20.56 -11.07
CA LEU A 509 -14.46 -20.83 -12.40
C LEU A 509 -15.26 -19.63 -12.90
N SER A 510 -15.16 -19.31 -14.19
CA SER A 510 -15.98 -18.27 -14.81
C SER A 510 -17.27 -18.85 -15.37
N ALA A 511 -18.41 -18.22 -15.07
CA ALA A 511 -19.70 -18.57 -15.69
C ALA A 511 -19.69 -18.30 -17.20
N PRO A 512 -20.39 -19.11 -18.03
CA PRO A 512 -20.52 -18.89 -19.48
C PRO A 512 -21.11 -17.51 -19.77
N LEU A 513 -20.79 -16.87 -20.90
CA LEU A 513 -21.36 -15.56 -21.26
C LEU A 513 -22.72 -15.72 -21.96
N PRO A 514 -23.64 -14.75 -21.84
CA PRO A 514 -24.83 -14.71 -22.69
C PRO A 514 -24.42 -14.40 -24.14
N THR A 515 -25.17 -14.94 -25.09
CA THR A 515 -24.96 -14.79 -26.53
C THR A 515 -25.95 -13.83 -27.19
N ARG A 516 -27.08 -13.56 -26.54
CA ARG A 516 -28.13 -12.67 -27.05
C ARG A 516 -28.83 -11.90 -25.92
N PRO A 517 -29.52 -10.78 -26.23
CA PRO A 517 -30.33 -10.06 -25.25
C PRO A 517 -31.36 -10.94 -24.55
N PHE A 518 -31.55 -10.73 -23.25
CA PHE A 518 -32.49 -11.42 -22.37
C PHE A 518 -32.28 -12.93 -22.22
N GLU A 519 -31.18 -13.50 -22.74
CA GLU A 519 -30.83 -14.90 -22.45
C GLU A 519 -30.53 -15.10 -20.96
N ARG A 520 -29.89 -14.10 -20.35
CA ARG A 520 -29.58 -14.08 -18.92
C ARG A 520 -29.86 -12.72 -18.32
N VAL A 521 -30.70 -12.74 -17.30
CA VAL A 521 -31.06 -11.57 -16.49
C VAL A 521 -30.55 -11.71 -15.06
N GLU A 522 -30.10 -10.60 -14.51
CA GLU A 522 -29.84 -10.42 -13.09
C GLU A 522 -31.01 -9.67 -12.46
N ILE A 523 -31.53 -10.19 -11.35
CA ILE A 523 -32.64 -9.60 -10.61
C ILE A 523 -32.16 -9.25 -9.20
N ASP A 524 -32.50 -8.05 -8.76
CA ASP A 524 -32.13 -7.53 -7.45
C ASP A 524 -33.24 -6.63 -6.87
N LEU A 525 -33.20 -6.44 -5.55
CA LEU A 525 -34.12 -5.57 -4.83
C LEU A 525 -33.34 -4.41 -4.20
N ILE A 526 -33.67 -3.18 -4.60
CA ILE A 526 -33.25 -2.02 -3.83
C ILE A 526 -34.14 -1.95 -2.59
N GLY A 527 -33.48 -1.91 -1.42
CA GLY A 527 -34.08 -2.02 -0.08
C GLY A 527 -35.15 -0.98 0.24
N GLU A 528 -35.67 -1.02 1.47
CA GLU A 528 -36.81 -0.21 1.89
C GLU A 528 -36.51 1.30 1.81
N ILE A 529 -37.25 2.00 0.95
CA ILE A 529 -37.07 3.42 0.62
C ILE A 529 -38.01 4.27 1.47
N PHE A 530 -37.43 5.13 2.31
CA PHE A 530 -38.17 6.13 3.08
C PHE A 530 -37.90 7.56 2.56
N PRO A 531 -38.94 8.41 2.43
CA PRO A 531 -40.35 8.12 2.68
C PRO A 531 -40.99 7.21 1.62
N HIS A 532 -42.00 6.44 2.02
CA HIS A 532 -42.77 5.60 1.10
C HIS A 532 -43.41 6.44 0.00
N SER A 533 -43.46 5.88 -1.21
CA SER A 533 -44.09 6.58 -2.33
C SER A 533 -45.56 6.89 -2.07
N SER A 534 -46.14 7.86 -2.78
CA SER A 534 -47.56 8.21 -2.68
C SER A 534 -48.49 7.04 -3.03
N LYS A 535 -48.01 6.05 -3.79
CA LYS A 535 -48.74 4.79 -4.10
C LYS A 535 -48.39 3.62 -3.17
N GLY A 536 -47.65 3.86 -2.08
CA GLY A 536 -47.33 2.86 -1.05
C GLY A 536 -46.25 1.84 -1.43
N HIS A 537 -45.51 2.06 -2.53
CA HIS A 537 -44.31 1.27 -2.83
C HIS A 537 -43.22 1.58 -1.81
N THR A 538 -42.53 0.52 -1.39
CA THR A 538 -41.46 0.52 -0.38
C THR A 538 -40.13 0.05 -0.98
N HIS A 539 -40.16 -0.77 -2.03
CA HIS A 539 -38.96 -1.35 -2.66
C HIS A 539 -38.98 -1.13 -4.17
N ILE A 540 -37.81 -1.28 -4.82
CA ILE A 540 -37.69 -1.29 -6.29
C ILE A 540 -37.13 -2.64 -6.72
N LEU A 541 -37.86 -3.33 -7.60
CA LEU A 541 -37.37 -4.49 -8.32
C LEU A 541 -36.57 -4.02 -9.54
N VAL A 542 -35.31 -4.42 -9.58
CA VAL A 542 -34.38 -4.13 -10.68
C VAL A 542 -34.16 -5.41 -11.46
N ILE A 543 -34.47 -5.38 -12.76
CA ILE A 543 -34.20 -6.47 -13.69
C ILE A 543 -33.22 -5.94 -14.71
N LYS A 544 -32.08 -6.61 -14.85
CA LYS A 544 -30.98 -6.18 -15.72
C LYS A 544 -30.60 -7.30 -16.67
N ASP A 545 -30.67 -7.05 -17.97
CA ASP A 545 -30.12 -7.96 -18.97
C ASP A 545 -28.59 -7.93 -18.93
N THR A 546 -27.96 -9.10 -18.86
CA THR A 546 -26.49 -9.17 -18.75
C THR A 546 -25.77 -8.99 -20.08
N PHE A 547 -26.46 -9.15 -21.21
CA PHE A 547 -25.91 -8.92 -22.55
C PHE A 547 -25.96 -7.44 -22.93
N SER A 548 -27.17 -6.90 -23.12
CA SER A 548 -27.44 -5.51 -23.53
C SER A 548 -27.25 -4.47 -22.42
N LYS A 549 -27.22 -4.90 -21.16
CA LYS A 549 -27.26 -4.03 -19.98
C LYS A 549 -28.58 -3.27 -19.80
N PHE A 550 -29.63 -3.68 -20.51
CA PHE A 550 -30.95 -3.06 -20.44
C PHE A 550 -31.58 -3.25 -19.06
N ILE A 551 -32.14 -2.18 -18.53
CA ILE A 551 -32.68 -2.11 -17.17
C ILE A 551 -34.19 -1.91 -17.22
N ILE A 552 -34.89 -2.70 -16.41
CA ILE A 552 -36.32 -2.58 -16.16
C ILE A 552 -36.49 -2.34 -14.66
N LEU A 553 -37.20 -1.26 -14.31
CA LEU A 553 -37.47 -0.86 -12.93
C LEU A 553 -38.97 -0.94 -12.66
N THR A 554 -39.35 -1.57 -11.55
CA THR A 554 -40.75 -1.58 -11.10
C THR A 554 -40.84 -1.47 -9.59
N GLY A 555 -41.75 -0.63 -9.11
CA GLY A 555 -42.00 -0.47 -7.67
C GLY A 555 -42.74 -1.66 -7.08
N LEU A 556 -42.39 -1.99 -5.84
CA LEU A 556 -42.99 -3.06 -5.04
C LEU A 556 -43.55 -2.48 -3.73
N ARG A 557 -44.75 -2.89 -3.36
CA ARG A 557 -45.35 -2.61 -2.04
C ARG A 557 -44.95 -3.67 -1.00
N ARG A 558 -44.78 -4.89 -1.47
CA ARG A 558 -44.41 -6.08 -0.71
C ARG A 558 -43.35 -6.83 -1.49
N THR A 559 -42.44 -7.49 -0.77
CA THR A 559 -41.33 -8.26 -1.34
C THR A 559 -41.62 -9.76 -1.34
N ASP A 560 -42.89 -10.17 -1.27
CA ASP A 560 -43.28 -11.57 -1.32
C ASP A 560 -43.08 -12.16 -2.73
N SER A 561 -42.88 -13.48 -2.80
CA SER A 561 -42.56 -14.16 -4.05
C SER A 561 -43.68 -14.07 -5.08
N GLU A 562 -44.94 -14.04 -4.66
CA GLU A 562 -46.08 -13.94 -5.58
C GLU A 562 -46.07 -12.59 -6.31
N THR A 563 -45.92 -11.49 -5.55
CA THR A 563 -45.80 -10.14 -6.13
C THR A 563 -44.64 -10.07 -7.11
N ILE A 564 -43.48 -10.65 -6.77
CA ILE A 564 -42.31 -10.66 -7.65
C ILE A 564 -42.60 -11.46 -8.92
N CYS A 565 -43.14 -12.68 -8.83
CA CYS A 565 -43.50 -13.49 -10.01
C CYS A 565 -44.45 -12.74 -10.94
N ARG A 566 -45.52 -12.12 -10.41
CA ARG A 566 -46.46 -11.31 -11.21
C ARG A 566 -45.75 -10.16 -11.94
N LYS A 567 -44.80 -9.50 -11.28
CA LYS A 567 -44.02 -8.40 -11.87
C LYS A 567 -43.04 -8.90 -12.94
N LEU A 568 -42.39 -10.04 -12.73
CA LEU A 568 -41.53 -10.67 -13.74
C LEU A 568 -42.34 -11.08 -14.98
N THR A 569 -43.52 -11.69 -14.79
CA THR A 569 -44.41 -12.02 -15.90
C THR A 569 -44.78 -10.78 -16.69
N LYS A 570 -45.27 -9.74 -16.01
CA LYS A 570 -45.74 -8.50 -16.66
C LYS A 570 -44.65 -7.72 -17.37
N HIS A 571 -43.48 -7.57 -16.76
CA HIS A 571 -42.47 -6.62 -17.20
C HIS A 571 -41.29 -7.25 -17.93
N LEU A 572 -41.02 -8.54 -17.74
CA LEU A 572 -39.92 -9.25 -18.40
C LEU A 572 -40.43 -10.28 -19.40
N ILE A 573 -41.22 -11.25 -18.96
CA ILE A 573 -41.56 -12.42 -19.77
C ILE A 573 -42.49 -12.06 -20.93
N LEU A 574 -43.59 -11.35 -20.66
CA LEU A 574 -44.54 -10.98 -21.72
C LEU A 574 -43.92 -10.01 -22.74
N PRO A 575 -43.13 -8.99 -22.36
CA PRO A 575 -42.59 -8.03 -23.34
C PRO A 575 -41.33 -8.51 -24.05
N HIS A 576 -40.47 -9.32 -23.39
CA HIS A 576 -39.12 -9.63 -23.89
C HIS A 576 -38.87 -11.13 -24.07
N GLY A 577 -39.82 -11.98 -23.68
CA GLY A 577 -39.69 -13.42 -23.72
C GLY A 577 -39.05 -14.02 -22.47
N THR A 578 -39.08 -15.34 -22.41
CA THR A 578 -38.59 -16.11 -21.26
C THR A 578 -37.06 -16.23 -21.27
N PRO A 579 -36.35 -15.78 -20.22
CA PRO A 579 -34.90 -15.93 -20.14
C PRO A 579 -34.50 -17.38 -19.89
N ALA A 580 -33.31 -17.79 -20.36
CA ALA A 580 -32.78 -19.12 -20.05
C ALA A 580 -32.22 -19.21 -18.62
N ILE A 581 -31.68 -18.10 -18.12
CA ILE A 581 -31.02 -18.03 -16.82
C ILE A 581 -31.46 -16.79 -16.05
N VAL A 582 -31.91 -16.99 -14.82
CA VAL A 582 -32.13 -15.92 -13.84
C VAL A 582 -31.07 -16.03 -12.75
N LYS A 583 -30.36 -14.94 -12.51
CA LYS A 583 -29.40 -14.82 -11.42
C LYS A 583 -29.96 -13.87 -10.37
N SER A 584 -30.01 -14.34 -9.13
CA SER A 584 -30.45 -13.53 -7.98
C SER A 584 -29.59 -13.82 -6.76
N ASP A 585 -29.63 -12.93 -5.77
CA ASP A 585 -29.08 -13.19 -4.45
C ASP A 585 -29.95 -14.19 -3.65
N ASN A 586 -29.42 -14.63 -2.50
CA ASN A 586 -30.01 -15.67 -1.65
C ASN A 586 -31.03 -15.10 -0.65
N ALA A 587 -31.70 -14.00 -1.00
CA ALA A 587 -32.74 -13.42 -0.17
C ALA A 587 -33.92 -14.42 -0.03
N LYS A 588 -34.44 -14.58 1.20
CA LYS A 588 -35.54 -15.52 1.53
C LYS A 588 -36.76 -15.41 0.59
N ASN A 589 -36.98 -14.22 0.04
CA ASN A 589 -38.09 -13.87 -0.85
C ASN A 589 -37.95 -14.44 -2.29
N LEU A 590 -36.73 -14.80 -2.71
CA LEU A 590 -36.44 -15.33 -4.04
C LEU A 590 -36.15 -16.84 -4.01
N THR A 591 -36.21 -17.48 -2.83
CA THR A 591 -35.92 -18.90 -2.61
C THR A 591 -37.13 -19.73 -2.19
N SER A 592 -38.34 -19.15 -2.18
CA SER A 592 -39.58 -19.83 -1.80
C SER A 592 -39.93 -20.98 -2.76
N CYS A 593 -40.77 -21.91 -2.31
CA CYS A 593 -41.34 -22.98 -3.15
C CYS A 593 -42.02 -22.39 -4.40
N LEU A 594 -42.87 -21.37 -4.21
CA LEU A 594 -43.57 -20.70 -5.31
C LEU A 594 -42.61 -20.17 -6.39
N MET A 595 -41.49 -19.54 -6.01
CA MET A 595 -40.51 -19.06 -6.98
C MET A 595 -39.81 -20.21 -7.70
N LYS A 596 -39.48 -21.30 -7.00
CA LYS A 596 -38.90 -22.50 -7.62
C LYS A 596 -39.85 -23.14 -8.62
N ASP A 597 -41.12 -23.28 -8.26
CA ASP A 597 -42.15 -23.88 -9.11
C ASP A 597 -42.40 -23.00 -10.35
N PHE A 598 -42.49 -21.68 -10.15
CA PHE A 598 -42.61 -20.70 -11.23
C PHE A 598 -41.46 -20.78 -12.24
N LEU A 599 -40.21 -20.81 -11.76
CA LEU A 599 -39.03 -20.91 -12.63
C LEU A 599 -38.97 -22.29 -13.32
N THR A 600 -39.36 -23.36 -12.63
CA THR A 600 -39.38 -24.72 -13.18
C THR A 600 -40.43 -24.85 -14.29
N ALA A 601 -41.64 -24.31 -14.09
CA ALA A 601 -42.71 -24.30 -15.09
C ALA A 601 -42.29 -23.57 -16.37
N LEU A 602 -41.51 -22.48 -16.23
CA LEU A 602 -40.99 -21.70 -17.35
C LEU A 602 -39.65 -22.24 -17.90
N LYS A 603 -39.14 -23.35 -17.36
CA LYS A 603 -37.84 -23.95 -17.71
C LYS A 603 -36.66 -22.97 -17.57
N ILE A 604 -36.75 -22.05 -16.61
CA ILE A 604 -35.72 -21.06 -16.31
C ILE A 604 -34.74 -21.65 -15.29
N ARG A 605 -33.45 -21.65 -15.62
CA ARG A 605 -32.42 -22.08 -14.66
C ARG A 605 -32.08 -20.93 -13.70
N LYS A 606 -32.27 -21.15 -12.40
CA LYS A 606 -31.82 -20.23 -11.36
C LYS A 606 -30.34 -20.44 -11.03
N VAL A 607 -29.59 -19.35 -10.89
CA VAL A 607 -28.21 -19.37 -10.37
C VAL A 607 -28.17 -18.53 -9.10
N GLU A 608 -27.90 -19.19 -7.97
CA GLU A 608 -27.80 -18.56 -6.65
C GLU A 608 -26.35 -18.14 -6.35
N LEU A 609 -26.19 -17.00 -5.67
CA LEU A 609 -24.90 -16.50 -5.23
C LEU A 609 -24.47 -17.14 -3.90
N ILE A 610 -23.18 -17.45 -3.77
CA ILE A 610 -22.59 -17.86 -2.49
C ILE A 610 -22.73 -16.70 -1.49
N PRO A 611 -23.28 -16.92 -0.28
CA PRO A 611 -23.35 -15.88 0.75
C PRO A 611 -21.96 -15.30 1.04
N TYR A 612 -21.85 -13.98 1.18
CA TYR A 612 -20.60 -13.26 1.47
C TYR A 612 -19.55 -13.20 0.33
N SER A 613 -19.97 -13.07 -0.93
CA SER A 613 -19.07 -12.63 -2.02
C SER A 613 -19.57 -11.33 -2.67
N PRO A 614 -19.20 -10.15 -2.15
CA PRO A 614 -19.59 -8.83 -2.69
C PRO A 614 -19.17 -8.61 -4.15
N GLN A 615 -18.29 -9.45 -4.69
CA GLN A 615 -17.55 -9.19 -5.93
C GLN A 615 -18.23 -9.73 -7.20
N ASN A 616 -19.43 -10.31 -7.09
CA ASN A 616 -20.16 -10.91 -8.21
C ASN A 616 -21.48 -10.20 -8.59
N ASN A 617 -21.82 -9.08 -7.94
CA ASN A 617 -23.05 -8.33 -8.20
C ASN A 617 -22.81 -7.13 -9.11
N SER A 618 -22.87 -7.33 -10.44
CA SER A 618 -22.87 -6.21 -11.40
C SER A 618 -24.05 -5.26 -11.21
N VAL A 619 -25.10 -5.74 -10.55
CA VAL A 619 -26.31 -4.99 -10.23
C VAL A 619 -26.07 -3.94 -9.16
N GLU A 620 -25.13 -4.14 -8.22
CA GLU A 620 -24.88 -3.17 -7.13
C GLU A 620 -24.40 -1.81 -7.65
N ALA A 621 -23.53 -1.83 -8.67
CA ALA A 621 -23.10 -0.61 -9.35
C ALA A 621 -24.26 0.08 -10.09
N SER A 622 -25.14 -0.70 -10.72
CA SER A 622 -26.35 -0.17 -11.38
C SER A 622 -27.34 0.40 -10.36
N ASN A 623 -27.53 -0.25 -9.22
CA ASN A 623 -28.39 0.21 -8.13
C ASN A 623 -27.92 1.57 -7.60
N LYS A 624 -26.61 1.75 -7.43
CA LYS A 624 -26.04 3.05 -7.02
C LYS A 624 -26.36 4.15 -8.04
N SER A 625 -26.26 3.86 -9.33
CA SER A 625 -26.64 4.82 -10.39
C SER A 625 -28.13 5.14 -10.38
N ILE A 626 -28.99 4.12 -10.21
CA ILE A 626 -30.45 4.28 -10.12
C ILE A 626 -30.80 5.21 -8.95
N VAL A 627 -30.28 4.94 -7.75
CA VAL A 627 -30.52 5.76 -6.55
C VAL A 627 -30.02 7.18 -6.76
N ASN A 628 -28.84 7.37 -7.36
CA ASN A 628 -28.29 8.69 -7.62
C ASN A 628 -29.15 9.49 -8.61
N ILE A 629 -29.60 8.88 -9.70
CA ILE A 629 -30.49 9.53 -10.67
C ILE A 629 -31.82 9.90 -10.01
N LEU A 630 -32.44 8.94 -9.31
CA LEU A 630 -33.70 9.18 -8.60
C LEU A 630 -33.56 10.32 -7.57
N SER A 631 -32.49 10.32 -6.76
CA SER A 631 -32.25 11.36 -5.76
C SER A 631 -32.18 12.78 -6.34
N LYS A 632 -31.75 12.92 -7.60
CA LYS A 632 -31.70 14.20 -8.31
C LYS A 632 -33.03 14.58 -8.95
N LEU A 633 -33.77 13.60 -9.47
CA LEU A 633 -35.05 13.83 -10.16
C LEU A 633 -36.22 14.06 -9.18
N ILE A 634 -36.10 13.55 -7.95
CA ILE A 634 -37.15 13.64 -6.93
C ILE A 634 -37.42 15.08 -6.47
N GLY A 635 -36.40 15.96 -6.50
CA GLY A 635 -36.52 17.37 -6.07
C GLY A 635 -37.18 17.51 -4.69
N ASP A 636 -38.17 18.40 -4.59
CA ASP A 636 -38.88 18.70 -3.34
C ASP A 636 -40.03 17.72 -3.01
N ASN A 637 -40.31 16.73 -3.88
CA ASN A 637 -41.40 15.77 -3.65
C ASN A 637 -40.88 14.33 -3.45
N PRO A 638 -40.39 14.00 -2.24
CA PRO A 638 -39.76 12.72 -1.95
C PRO A 638 -40.68 11.51 -2.06
N ARG A 639 -42.01 11.69 -2.17
CA ARG A 639 -42.97 10.58 -2.30
C ARG A 639 -43.33 10.26 -3.76
N SER A 640 -42.87 11.04 -4.73
CA SER A 640 -43.18 10.83 -6.16
C SER A 640 -42.22 9.87 -6.88
N TRP A 641 -41.20 9.34 -6.21
CA TRP A 641 -40.14 8.53 -6.86
C TRP A 641 -40.64 7.37 -7.74
N HIS A 642 -41.77 6.77 -7.39
CA HIS A 642 -42.36 5.66 -8.15
C HIS A 642 -42.81 6.04 -9.58
N SER A 643 -43.22 7.30 -9.81
CA SER A 643 -43.56 7.78 -11.16
C SER A 643 -42.34 8.08 -12.01
N LEU A 644 -41.18 8.31 -11.37
CA LEU A 644 -39.91 8.60 -12.03
C LEU A 644 -39.14 7.35 -12.45
N LEU A 645 -39.58 6.15 -12.05
CA LEU A 645 -38.91 4.89 -12.39
C LEU A 645 -38.83 4.65 -13.89
N SER A 646 -39.92 4.91 -14.63
CA SER A 646 -39.95 4.74 -16.09
C SER A 646 -39.02 5.73 -16.79
N ALA A 647 -39.02 7.00 -16.35
CA ALA A 647 -38.11 8.02 -16.88
C ALA A 647 -36.63 7.71 -16.57
N THR A 648 -36.36 7.19 -15.37
CA THR A 648 -35.03 6.75 -14.95
C THR A 648 -34.55 5.56 -15.80
N ALA A 649 -35.40 4.55 -15.99
CA ALA A 649 -35.10 3.40 -16.84
C ALA A 649 -34.85 3.83 -18.29
N ALA A 650 -35.71 4.70 -18.86
CA ALA A 650 -35.53 5.24 -20.20
C ALA A 650 -34.20 6.00 -20.34
N SER A 651 -33.88 6.88 -19.38
CA SER A 651 -32.62 7.64 -19.39
C SER A 651 -31.39 6.72 -19.34
N MET A 652 -31.42 5.67 -18.52
CA MET A 652 -30.34 4.69 -18.45
C MET A 652 -30.22 3.85 -19.71
N ASN A 653 -31.35 3.45 -20.30
CA ASN A 653 -31.38 2.63 -21.51
C ASN A 653 -31.02 3.42 -22.77
N ALA A 654 -31.19 4.75 -22.76
CA ALA A 654 -30.78 5.66 -23.82
C ALA A 654 -29.32 6.14 -23.70
N SER A 655 -28.74 6.06 -22.50
CA SER A 655 -27.37 6.51 -22.25
C SER A 655 -26.35 5.50 -22.77
N LEU A 656 -25.25 6.01 -23.34
CA LEU A 656 -24.11 5.20 -23.77
C LEU A 656 -23.53 4.46 -22.56
N HIS A 657 -23.44 3.13 -22.65
CA HIS A 657 -22.89 2.33 -21.56
C HIS A 657 -21.40 2.05 -21.82
N ASN A 658 -20.53 2.49 -20.89
CA ASN A 658 -19.07 2.46 -21.04
C ASN A 658 -18.47 1.09 -21.43
N HIS A 659 -19.12 0.00 -21.03
CA HIS A 659 -18.64 -1.35 -21.34
C HIS A 659 -19.12 -1.89 -22.68
N THR A 660 -20.19 -1.37 -23.26
CA THR A 660 -20.71 -1.86 -24.55
C THR A 660 -20.41 -0.89 -25.67
N GLY A 661 -20.13 0.39 -25.37
CA GLY A 661 -19.95 1.43 -26.38
C GLY A 661 -21.25 1.83 -27.09
N PHE A 662 -22.37 1.20 -26.73
CA PHE A 662 -23.71 1.44 -27.25
C PHE A 662 -24.68 1.63 -26.08
N SER A 663 -25.79 2.33 -26.31
CA SER A 663 -26.87 2.39 -25.33
C SER A 663 -27.59 1.02 -25.25
N PRO A 664 -28.10 0.62 -24.08
CA PRO A 664 -28.83 -0.64 -23.96
C PRO A 664 -30.02 -0.77 -24.93
N TYR A 665 -30.68 0.34 -25.23
CA TYR A 665 -31.78 0.39 -26.19
C TYR A 665 -31.32 0.09 -27.62
N GLU A 666 -30.17 0.62 -28.05
CA GLU A 666 -29.57 0.32 -29.36
C GLU A 666 -29.18 -1.14 -29.49
N VAL A 667 -28.66 -1.76 -28.42
CA VAL A 667 -28.29 -3.18 -28.47
C VAL A 667 -29.50 -4.09 -28.68
N ILE A 668 -30.67 -3.73 -28.15
CA ILE A 668 -31.90 -4.51 -28.33
C ILE A 668 -32.56 -4.22 -29.68
N THR A 669 -32.66 -2.94 -30.05
CA THR A 669 -33.53 -2.50 -31.17
C THR A 669 -32.77 -2.24 -32.46
N GLY A 670 -31.43 -2.09 -32.39
CA GLY A 670 -30.58 -1.67 -33.52
C GLY A 670 -30.76 -0.19 -33.89
N ARG A 671 -31.46 0.59 -33.07
CA ARG A 671 -31.80 2.00 -33.32
C ARG A 671 -31.52 2.85 -32.08
N PRO A 672 -31.11 4.12 -32.25
CA PRO A 672 -30.96 5.04 -31.12
C PRO A 672 -32.31 5.32 -30.45
N TYR A 673 -32.25 5.61 -29.16
CA TYR A 673 -33.43 6.08 -28.43
C TYR A 673 -33.73 7.53 -28.81
N VAL A 674 -34.95 7.79 -29.30
CA VAL A 674 -35.39 9.14 -29.67
C VAL A 674 -36.20 9.74 -28.52
N PHE A 675 -35.67 10.82 -27.93
CA PHE A 675 -36.39 11.58 -26.90
C PHE A 675 -37.48 12.47 -27.53
N PRO A 676 -38.50 12.89 -26.77
CA PRO A 676 -39.60 13.73 -27.30
C PRO A 676 -39.16 15.05 -27.94
N TRP A 677 -37.98 15.57 -27.56
CA TRP A 677 -37.39 16.80 -28.10
C TRP A 677 -36.31 16.53 -29.17
N GLY A 678 -36.01 15.27 -29.48
CA GLY A 678 -35.10 14.93 -30.56
C GLY A 678 -35.79 15.07 -31.90
N GLU A 679 -35.12 15.66 -32.89
CA GLU A 679 -35.61 15.61 -34.26
C GLU A 679 -35.72 14.13 -34.67
N LEU A 680 -36.92 13.70 -35.05
CA LEU A 680 -37.10 12.52 -35.88
C LEU A 680 -36.39 12.83 -37.19
N SER A 681 -35.09 12.55 -37.29
CA SER A 681 -34.43 12.48 -38.57
C SER A 681 -35.06 11.30 -39.31
N THR A 682 -36.23 11.52 -39.92
CA THR A 682 -36.72 10.64 -40.98
C THR A 682 -35.60 10.66 -42.01
N PRO A 683 -34.87 9.57 -42.23
CA PRO A 683 -33.81 9.60 -43.21
C PRO A 683 -34.50 9.93 -44.53
N GLN A 684 -34.14 11.06 -45.15
CA GLN A 684 -34.82 11.62 -46.33
C GLN A 684 -34.74 10.71 -47.57
N ASN A 685 -34.20 9.50 -47.47
CA ASN A 685 -34.19 8.47 -48.50
C ASN A 685 -33.98 7.07 -47.87
N VAL A 686 -34.87 6.61 -46.98
CA VAL A 686 -34.91 5.16 -46.70
C VAL A 686 -35.58 4.48 -47.89
N ASN A 687 -34.78 4.04 -48.86
CA ASN A 687 -35.23 3.06 -49.83
C ASN A 687 -35.76 1.85 -49.02
N THR A 688 -37.08 1.65 -49.01
CA THR A 688 -37.77 0.67 -48.14
C THR A 688 -37.22 -0.75 -48.35
N ASN A 689 -36.69 -1.04 -49.53
CA ASN A 689 -36.02 -2.29 -49.88
C ASN A 689 -34.70 -2.53 -49.13
N ASN A 690 -34.02 -1.47 -48.67
CA ASN A 690 -32.73 -1.56 -47.97
C ASN A 690 -32.84 -1.44 -46.44
N PHE A 691 -34.04 -1.18 -45.90
CA PHE A 691 -34.24 -1.00 -44.46
C PHE A 691 -33.93 -2.25 -43.63
N VAL A 692 -34.52 -3.39 -44.02
CA VAL A 692 -34.35 -4.67 -43.31
C VAL A 692 -32.89 -5.18 -43.37
N PRO A 693 -32.22 -5.19 -44.54
CA PRO A 693 -30.79 -5.53 -44.63
C PRO A 693 -29.91 -4.63 -43.76
N THR A 694 -30.17 -3.32 -43.75
CA THR A 694 -29.39 -2.35 -42.95
C THR A 694 -29.56 -2.60 -41.45
N LEU A 695 -30.80 -2.78 -40.98
CA LEU A 695 -31.07 -3.06 -39.57
C LEU A 695 -30.44 -4.38 -39.12
N LYS A 696 -30.51 -5.41 -39.97
CA LYS A 696 -29.89 -6.72 -39.70
C LYS A 696 -28.37 -6.61 -39.57
N ASN A 697 -27.72 -5.85 -40.47
CA ASN A 697 -26.29 -5.61 -40.41
C ASN A 697 -25.89 -4.80 -39.17
N ASN A 698 -26.66 -3.76 -38.83
CA ASN A 698 -26.41 -2.95 -37.63
C ASN A 698 -26.50 -3.81 -36.35
N LEU A 699 -27.57 -4.58 -36.19
CA LEU A 699 -27.74 -5.48 -35.04
C LEU A 699 -26.60 -6.50 -34.95
N ARG A 700 -26.22 -7.09 -36.08
CA ARG A 700 -25.11 -8.05 -36.13
C ARG A 700 -23.80 -7.41 -35.66
N ASN A 701 -23.44 -6.25 -36.21
CA ASN A 701 -22.22 -5.55 -35.86
C ASN A 701 -22.20 -5.14 -34.38
N ILE A 702 -23.34 -4.65 -33.85
CA ILE A 702 -23.48 -4.29 -32.44
C ILE A 702 -23.32 -5.54 -31.57
N HIS A 703 -23.99 -6.65 -31.89
CA HIS A 703 -23.95 -7.88 -31.09
C HIS A 703 -22.56 -8.52 -31.11
N GLU A 704 -21.86 -8.51 -32.25
CA GLU A 704 -20.48 -8.99 -32.37
C GLU A 704 -19.54 -8.13 -31.49
N SER A 705 -19.66 -6.80 -31.54
CA SER A 705 -18.87 -5.88 -30.71
C SER A 705 -19.14 -6.04 -29.21
N VAL A 706 -20.42 -6.17 -28.82
CA VAL A 706 -20.82 -6.41 -27.43
C VAL A 706 -20.29 -7.75 -26.93
N SER A 707 -20.40 -8.81 -27.75
CA SER A 707 -19.91 -10.15 -27.39
C SER A 707 -18.40 -10.16 -27.16
N ALA A 708 -17.63 -9.52 -28.05
CA ALA A 708 -16.19 -9.37 -27.90
C ALA A 708 -15.84 -8.63 -26.60
N THR A 709 -16.52 -7.52 -26.32
CA THR A 709 -16.24 -6.72 -25.12
C THR A 709 -16.61 -7.45 -23.82
N LEU A 710 -17.70 -8.24 -23.83
CA LEU A 710 -18.07 -9.10 -22.71
C LEU A 710 -17.02 -10.20 -22.47
N GLN A 711 -16.46 -10.77 -23.54
CA GLN A 711 -15.40 -11.76 -23.47
C GLN A 711 -14.12 -11.18 -22.88
N GLU A 712 -13.64 -10.05 -23.40
CA GLU A 712 -12.47 -9.35 -22.86
C GLU A 712 -12.64 -8.98 -21.39
N THR A 713 -13.81 -8.44 -21.02
CA THR A 713 -14.10 -8.07 -19.63
C THR A 713 -14.10 -9.29 -18.70
N ARG A 714 -14.63 -10.44 -19.17
CA ARG A 714 -14.63 -11.70 -18.42
C ARG A 714 -13.21 -12.21 -18.24
N GLU A 715 -12.40 -12.24 -19.29
CA GLU A 715 -11.02 -12.71 -19.25
C GLU A 715 -10.16 -11.85 -18.33
N ALA A 716 -10.31 -10.52 -18.40
CA ALA A 716 -9.65 -9.58 -17.50
C ALA A 716 -10.08 -9.80 -16.04
N THR A 717 -11.39 -9.96 -15.79
CA THR A 717 -11.93 -10.21 -14.44
C THR A 717 -11.48 -11.56 -13.88
N HIS A 718 -11.50 -12.61 -14.71
CA HIS A 718 -11.06 -13.95 -14.34
C HIS A 718 -9.57 -13.97 -14.00
N SER A 719 -8.74 -13.36 -14.86
CA SER A 719 -7.31 -13.22 -14.64
C SER A 719 -7.02 -12.44 -13.35
N GLN A 720 -7.75 -11.36 -13.09
CA GLN A 720 -7.59 -10.55 -11.87
C GLN A 720 -8.03 -11.30 -10.61
N LYS A 721 -9.16 -12.02 -10.65
CA LYS A 721 -9.68 -12.78 -9.50
C LYS A 721 -8.82 -14.00 -9.17
N ASN A 722 -8.16 -14.60 -10.16
CA ASN A 722 -7.32 -15.78 -10.00
C ASN A 722 -5.83 -15.50 -9.83
N LYS A 723 -5.42 -14.23 -9.86
CA LYS A 723 -4.02 -13.79 -9.80
C LYS A 723 -3.22 -14.34 -8.60
N ASN A 724 -3.87 -14.49 -7.45
CA ASN A 724 -3.26 -14.96 -6.20
C ASN A 724 -3.88 -16.28 -5.72
N ARG A 725 -4.49 -17.05 -6.64
CA ARG A 725 -5.18 -18.31 -6.38
C ARG A 725 -4.37 -19.45 -6.98
N PHE A 726 -3.94 -20.40 -6.14
CA PHE A 726 -3.11 -21.54 -6.54
C PHE A 726 -3.87 -22.82 -6.23
N SER A 727 -3.93 -23.75 -7.19
CA SER A 727 -4.47 -25.08 -6.92
C SER A 727 -3.33 -26.04 -6.58
N ARG A 728 -3.49 -26.72 -5.46
CA ARG A 728 -2.75 -27.96 -5.20
C ARG A 728 -3.61 -29.10 -5.75
N LYS A 729 -3.00 -29.94 -6.60
CA LYS A 729 -3.67 -31.17 -7.04
C LYS A 729 -3.61 -32.17 -5.89
N PHE A 730 -4.77 -32.63 -5.44
CA PHE A 730 -4.87 -33.75 -4.52
C PHE A 730 -5.08 -35.02 -5.33
N GLU A 731 -4.30 -36.06 -5.03
CA GLU A 731 -4.58 -37.40 -5.52
C GLU A 731 -5.67 -38.04 -4.68
N VAL A 732 -6.47 -38.91 -5.29
CA VAL A 732 -7.46 -39.72 -4.58
C VAL A 732 -6.75 -40.47 -3.45
N HIS A 733 -7.32 -40.48 -2.24
CA HIS A 733 -6.74 -41.00 -0.98
C HIS A 733 -5.71 -40.12 -0.24
N SER A 734 -5.46 -38.88 -0.67
CA SER A 734 -4.63 -37.93 0.09
C SER A 734 -5.25 -37.58 1.45
N LYS A 735 -4.48 -37.69 2.54
CA LYS A 735 -4.90 -37.28 3.89
C LYS A 735 -4.94 -35.75 4.00
N VAL A 736 -6.11 -35.18 4.31
CA VAL A 736 -6.35 -33.73 4.38
C VAL A 736 -7.06 -33.29 5.65
N TRP A 737 -6.81 -32.05 6.09
CA TRP A 737 -7.59 -31.39 7.13
C TRP A 737 -8.77 -30.64 6.51
N PHE A 738 -9.98 -30.96 6.95
CA PHE A 738 -11.24 -30.42 6.47
C PHE A 738 -11.80 -29.36 7.41
N LYS A 739 -12.19 -28.20 6.87
CA LYS A 739 -12.87 -27.12 7.62
C LYS A 739 -14.31 -27.01 7.14
N ASN A 740 -15.26 -27.27 8.04
CA ASN A 740 -16.69 -27.09 7.76
C ASN A 740 -17.17 -25.71 8.26
N PRO A 741 -17.44 -24.73 7.38
CA PRO A 741 -17.91 -23.40 7.79
C PRO A 741 -19.37 -23.38 8.28
N LEU A 742 -20.16 -24.42 8.01
CA LEU A 742 -21.57 -24.54 8.37
C LEU A 742 -21.81 -25.40 9.61
N ARG A 743 -20.76 -25.95 10.23
CA ARG A 743 -20.87 -26.77 11.43
C ARG A 743 -21.35 -25.90 12.60
N GLU A 744 -22.40 -26.35 13.28
CA GLU A 744 -22.82 -25.75 14.55
C GLU A 744 -21.69 -25.82 15.57
N ARG A 745 -21.34 -24.66 16.12
CA ARG A 745 -20.29 -24.54 17.12
C ARG A 745 -20.84 -24.93 18.49
N GLN A 746 -20.60 -26.17 18.90
CA GLN A 746 -21.05 -26.67 20.20
C GLN A 746 -20.31 -26.02 21.37
N LEU A 747 -19.02 -25.68 21.22
CA LEU A 747 -18.18 -25.06 22.26
C LEU A 747 -17.80 -23.60 21.94
N GLY A 748 -18.45 -22.99 20.95
CA GLY A 748 -18.25 -21.59 20.59
C GLY A 748 -16.79 -21.25 20.22
N LYS A 749 -16.13 -20.42 21.03
CA LYS A 749 -14.72 -20.00 20.81
C LYS A 749 -13.70 -21.11 21.05
N PHE A 750 -14.09 -22.20 21.73
CA PHE A 750 -13.19 -23.31 22.07
C PHE A 750 -13.21 -24.44 21.03
N ASP A 751 -14.10 -24.37 20.04
CA ASP A 751 -14.16 -25.37 18.97
C ASP A 751 -12.91 -25.41 18.11
N LYS A 752 -12.57 -26.62 17.65
CA LYS A 752 -11.53 -26.86 16.65
C LYS A 752 -12.08 -26.46 15.28
N ALA A 753 -11.38 -25.57 14.59
CA ALA A 753 -11.80 -25.08 13.27
C ALA A 753 -11.55 -26.11 12.15
N TRP A 754 -10.71 -27.12 12.41
CA TRP A 754 -10.32 -28.14 11.43
C TRP A 754 -10.55 -29.55 11.99
N SER A 755 -11.02 -30.42 11.12
CA SER A 755 -11.32 -31.84 11.35
C SER A 755 -10.56 -32.64 10.30
N GLY A 756 -9.69 -33.56 10.69
CA GLY A 756 -8.86 -34.32 9.73
C GLY A 756 -7.78 -35.14 10.42
N PRO A 757 -6.91 -35.78 9.64
CA PRO A 757 -7.10 -37.16 9.18
C PRO A 757 -6.45 -38.19 10.10
#